data_AF-A0A923YA80-F1
#
_entry.id   AF-A0A923YA80-F1
#
_cell.length_a   1.000
_cell.length_b   1.000
_cell.length_c   1.000
_cell.angle_alpha   90.00
_cell.angle_beta   90.00
_cell.angle_gamma   90.00
#
_symmetry.space_group_name_H-M   'P 1'
#
loop_
_entity.id
_entity.type
_entity.pdbx_description
1 polymer ?
#
loop_
_entity_poly.entity_id
_entity_poly.type
_entity_poly.pdbx_seq_one_letter_code
_entity_poly.pdbx_strand_id
1 'polypeptide(L)'
;MREKSLERGSGEILVVNKKKLLKANKNHSFPVVAIGSSAGGLEAASTLFENLSPDTGMAFIYVQHLSPDHKSLLTPILSKITKMKVQEIEDMEQMLPDNVYVIPNDRGIEVTDGHIKLIPRSQGGRAVSIDVLFSSLAETHKENVIGVVLSGNAQDGTLGLKAIKEVGGITFAQDNSAQADSMPKSAIASGVVDFILSPKEIAYELVQLSKTGLSKFRAKQKVKDVSTEKVEVTIKDDNPDLVNIMEILHQKINVDFSLYKMATVKRRINHRMIQCGMKSIKEYAKFLLKKNKEIDLLYKDLLINITNFFRDEETFKYLKSTFLPTLLKSKTPNDTLRIWVPACSTGEEVYSLAILIAEVQAAKTKKIPVQIFATDLSDNVIREARTGEYSESDMKAVGKKRTERFFTKTGNNYLVVKELRDMCVFAPHNLLHNPPFSRIDFISCRNLLIYFDSTAQKKVLSTLHFSLNEGGYLLLGKSETVGTSSLLFNAVSSTFKLYARKKSVGVRKAPELAPDFSGKLMLDRIVKTLSGKKDRATSSELDHTIDATLLSLFMPACVVINKSMEIIKFRGLTSLYLAHPSGNASLNILKMTRPEFVFELRNAIYEVIKTNKPVSKSGIHLNHVKQDLFVQSVSLEVHPLDIEWDEPLYLIVFSMQQTEQLVENNIAQKDHRFQKQIEELHKASAEMGMVIESQDRAYEELQEANEEIISASEEFQTLNEELETSKEEIEATNEELLTTNQELHIRNEQ
;
A
#
# COMPACT_ATOMS: atom_id res chain seq x y z
N MET A 1 -47.59 57.72 50.66
CA MET A 1 -48.46 56.55 50.36
C MET A 1 -47.99 55.92 49.07
N ARG A 2 -48.26 54.61 48.87
CA ARG A 2 -48.29 53.80 47.62
C ARG A 2 -48.06 54.56 46.30
N GLU A 3 -47.36 54.07 45.26
CA GLU A 3 -46.72 52.78 44.91
C GLU A 3 -45.75 53.07 43.72
N LYS A 4 -44.95 52.17 43.11
CA LYS A 4 -44.83 50.69 43.11
C LYS A 4 -43.36 50.27 42.85
N SER A 5 -43.07 48.97 42.75
CA SER A 5 -41.70 48.41 42.69
C SER A 5 -41.05 48.42 41.29
N LEU A 6 -39.76 48.78 41.24
CA LEU A 6 -38.84 48.59 40.11
C LEU A 6 -37.49 48.10 40.68
N GLU A 7 -37.28 46.78 40.75
CA GLU A 7 -35.99 46.24 41.20
C GLU A 7 -35.03 46.06 40.02
N ARG A 8 -33.80 46.51 40.26
CA ARG A 8 -32.68 46.50 39.31
C ARG A 8 -31.89 45.21 39.47
N GLY A 9 -31.74 44.44 38.39
CA GLY A 9 -30.75 43.37 38.28
C GLY A 9 -29.55 43.84 37.48
N SER A 10 -28.45 44.19 38.15
CA SER A 10 -27.24 44.74 37.53
C SER A 10 -26.51 43.76 36.62
N GLY A 11 -26.15 44.19 35.42
CA GLY A 11 -25.03 43.60 34.70
C GLY A 11 -23.72 44.19 35.21
N GLU A 12 -22.77 43.33 35.59
CA GLU A 12 -21.41 43.32 35.03
C GLU A 12 -20.59 42.11 35.54
N ILE A 13 -19.96 41.43 34.58
CA ILE A 13 -18.63 40.80 34.67
C ILE A 13 -18.37 39.84 35.85
N LEU A 14 -18.62 38.54 35.60
CA LEU A 14 -17.77 37.47 36.12
C LEU A 14 -17.32 36.57 34.96
N VAL A 15 -16.19 36.93 34.34
CA VAL A 15 -15.52 36.11 33.32
C VAL A 15 -14.84 34.93 34.00
N VAL A 16 -15.60 33.90 34.33
CA VAL A 16 -15.08 32.65 34.92
C VAL A 16 -15.65 31.43 34.18
N ASN A 17 -14.77 30.78 33.41
CA ASN A 17 -14.87 29.38 33.00
C ASN A 17 -15.93 28.91 31.99
N LYS A 18 -16.25 29.71 30.95
CA LYS A 18 -16.85 29.14 29.70
C LYS A 18 -15.97 28.02 29.07
N LYS A 19 -14.64 28.07 29.27
CA LYS A 19 -13.67 27.00 28.93
C LYS A 19 -13.87 25.66 29.67
N LYS A 20 -14.72 25.60 30.70
CA LYS A 20 -14.97 24.38 31.49
C LYS A 20 -16.24 23.63 31.04
N LEU A 21 -17.19 24.31 30.42
CA LEU A 21 -18.42 23.72 29.87
C LEU A 21 -18.26 23.27 28.40
N LEU A 22 -17.46 23.98 27.60
CA LEU A 22 -17.12 23.56 26.22
C LEU A 22 -16.08 22.42 26.13
N LYS A 23 -15.75 21.78 27.26
CA LYS A 23 -14.84 20.62 27.33
C LYS A 23 -15.54 19.28 27.60
N ALA A 24 -16.87 19.26 27.67
CA ALA A 24 -17.63 18.06 28.08
C ALA A 24 -18.03 17.12 26.93
N ASN A 25 -18.04 17.58 25.66
CA ASN A 25 -18.66 16.86 24.53
C ASN A 25 -17.67 16.36 23.45
N LYS A 26 -16.42 16.03 23.78
CA LYS A 26 -15.52 15.26 22.89
C LYS A 26 -14.74 14.21 23.70
N ASN A 27 -15.24 12.97 23.69
CA ASN A 27 -14.53 11.68 23.81
C ASN A 27 -15.47 10.58 24.36
N HIS A 28 -15.74 9.52 23.58
CA HIS A 28 -16.09 8.20 24.14
C HIS A 28 -14.84 7.62 24.81
N SER A 29 -14.51 8.13 26.01
CA SER A 29 -13.15 8.07 26.58
C SER A 29 -12.75 6.73 27.21
N PHE A 30 -13.50 5.66 26.96
CA PHE A 30 -13.28 4.35 27.58
C PHE A 30 -13.31 3.21 26.55
N PRO A 31 -12.57 2.11 26.77
CA PRO A 31 -12.55 0.98 25.86
C PRO A 31 -13.81 0.14 25.92
N VAL A 32 -14.19 -0.46 24.78
CA VAL A 32 -15.32 -1.40 24.68
C VAL A 32 -14.80 -2.78 24.30
N VAL A 33 -15.11 -3.78 25.13
CA VAL A 33 -14.72 -5.19 24.95
C VAL A 33 -15.93 -5.98 24.45
N ALA A 34 -15.89 -6.40 23.18
CA ALA A 34 -16.92 -7.21 22.55
C ALA A 34 -16.52 -8.69 22.59
N ILE A 35 -17.35 -9.52 23.21
CA ILE A 35 -17.09 -10.94 23.46
C ILE A 35 -18.12 -11.77 22.70
N GLY A 36 -17.67 -12.50 21.69
CA GLY A 36 -18.48 -13.40 20.87
C GLY A 36 -18.25 -14.87 21.23
N SER A 37 -19.32 -15.66 21.29
CA SER A 37 -19.22 -17.10 21.58
C SER A 37 -20.42 -17.91 21.05
N SER A 38 -20.33 -19.24 21.12
CA SER A 38 -21.40 -20.15 20.72
C SER A 38 -21.41 -21.40 21.62
N ALA A 39 -21.26 -22.61 21.06
CA ALA A 39 -21.14 -23.87 21.82
C ALA A 39 -19.97 -23.83 22.82
N GLY A 40 -20.21 -24.21 24.09
CA GLY A 40 -19.24 -24.08 25.18
C GLY A 40 -18.94 -22.63 25.61
N GLY A 41 -19.53 -21.64 24.96
CA GLY A 41 -19.25 -20.21 25.16
C GLY A 41 -19.53 -19.69 26.56
N LEU A 42 -20.58 -20.20 27.23
CA LEU A 42 -20.95 -19.80 28.59
C LEU A 42 -19.90 -20.18 29.63
N GLU A 43 -19.26 -21.35 29.51
CA GLU A 43 -18.22 -21.78 30.45
C GLU A 43 -16.96 -20.91 30.28
N ALA A 44 -16.54 -20.69 29.02
CA ALA A 44 -15.44 -19.79 28.72
C ALA A 44 -15.70 -18.35 29.20
N ALA A 45 -16.90 -17.82 28.96
CA ALA A 45 -17.29 -16.48 29.43
C ALA A 45 -17.37 -16.41 30.97
N SER A 46 -17.85 -17.47 31.64
CA SER A 46 -17.86 -17.57 33.10
C SER A 46 -16.44 -17.47 33.67
N THR A 47 -15.50 -18.26 33.15
CA THR A 47 -14.08 -18.21 33.56
C THR A 47 -13.44 -16.85 33.30
N LEU A 48 -13.76 -16.20 32.16
CA LEU A 48 -13.31 -14.84 31.85
C LEU A 48 -13.83 -13.84 32.90
N PHE A 49 -15.15 -13.79 33.13
CA PHE A 49 -15.78 -12.81 34.03
C PHE A 49 -15.49 -13.06 35.52
N GLU A 50 -15.20 -14.29 35.94
CA GLU A 50 -14.75 -14.63 37.30
C GLU A 50 -13.36 -14.04 37.61
N ASN A 51 -12.50 -13.93 36.59
CA ASN A 51 -11.12 -13.47 36.74
C ASN A 51 -10.92 -11.98 36.37
N LEU A 52 -11.98 -11.29 35.94
CA LEU A 52 -11.96 -9.85 35.63
C LEU A 52 -12.19 -8.99 36.89
N SER A 53 -11.45 -7.88 36.98
CA SER A 53 -11.68 -6.84 38.00
C SER A 53 -12.98 -6.07 37.69
N PRO A 54 -13.75 -5.61 38.69
CA PRO A 54 -14.98 -4.85 38.45
C PRO A 54 -14.77 -3.34 38.27
N ASP A 55 -13.52 -2.89 38.18
CA ASP A 55 -13.06 -1.48 38.12
C ASP A 55 -12.05 -1.27 36.98
N THR A 56 -12.27 -1.97 35.87
CA THR A 56 -11.46 -1.87 34.64
C THR A 56 -11.60 -0.55 33.89
N GLY A 57 -12.65 0.22 34.13
CA GLY A 57 -13.00 1.36 33.29
C GLY A 57 -13.33 0.98 31.84
N MET A 58 -13.74 -0.28 31.58
CA MET A 58 -14.12 -0.78 30.25
C MET A 58 -15.58 -1.24 30.24
N ALA A 59 -16.29 -1.07 29.12
CA ALA A 59 -17.63 -1.64 28.95
C ALA A 59 -17.52 -3.01 28.25
N PHE A 60 -18.29 -4.00 28.70
CA PHE A 60 -18.26 -5.35 28.12
C PHE A 60 -19.59 -5.68 27.44
N ILE A 61 -19.56 -6.10 26.18
CA ILE A 61 -20.74 -6.61 25.45
C ILE A 61 -20.54 -8.09 25.19
N TYR A 62 -21.44 -8.94 25.70
CA TYR A 62 -21.41 -10.38 25.52
C TYR A 62 -22.53 -10.86 24.59
N VAL A 63 -22.13 -11.49 23.48
CA VAL A 63 -23.00 -12.11 22.49
C VAL A 63 -22.75 -13.61 22.47
N GLN A 64 -23.82 -14.39 22.63
CA GLN A 64 -23.81 -15.83 22.44
C GLN A 64 -24.90 -16.24 21.46
N HIS A 65 -24.58 -17.13 20.53
CA HIS A 65 -25.59 -17.78 19.68
C HIS A 65 -26.52 -18.65 20.52
N LEU A 66 -27.75 -18.19 20.71
CA LEU A 66 -28.81 -18.90 21.44
C LEU A 66 -30.03 -19.21 20.55
N SER A 67 -30.73 -20.29 20.90
CA SER A 67 -32.03 -20.61 20.31
C SER A 67 -33.08 -19.60 20.78
N PRO A 68 -33.94 -19.07 19.88
CA PRO A 68 -34.97 -18.10 20.27
C PRO A 68 -36.05 -18.68 21.19
N ASP A 69 -36.23 -20.01 21.22
CA ASP A 69 -37.33 -20.67 21.93
C ASP A 69 -37.12 -20.85 23.45
N HIS A 70 -35.95 -20.44 23.97
CA HIS A 70 -35.64 -20.51 25.40
C HIS A 70 -35.33 -19.13 25.98
N LYS A 71 -35.85 -18.86 27.19
CA LYS A 71 -35.51 -17.65 27.93
C LYS A 71 -34.05 -17.69 28.38
N SER A 72 -33.31 -16.60 28.16
CA SER A 72 -31.90 -16.52 28.54
C SER A 72 -31.73 -16.63 30.06
N LEU A 73 -30.81 -17.50 30.49
CA LEU A 73 -30.32 -17.53 31.87
C LEU A 73 -28.93 -16.91 32.00
N LEU A 74 -28.39 -16.33 30.91
CA LEU A 74 -27.05 -15.73 30.88
C LEU A 74 -26.90 -14.61 31.91
N THR A 75 -27.80 -13.64 31.92
CA THR A 75 -27.76 -12.52 32.87
C THR A 75 -27.79 -13.02 34.33
N PRO A 76 -28.78 -13.83 34.79
CA PRO A 76 -28.76 -14.42 36.14
C PRO A 76 -27.54 -15.29 36.52
N ILE A 77 -26.87 -15.91 35.54
CA ILE A 77 -25.66 -16.71 35.77
C ILE A 77 -24.46 -15.79 35.95
N LEU A 78 -24.22 -14.89 35.00
CA LEU A 78 -23.09 -13.96 35.02
C LEU A 78 -23.18 -12.97 36.20
N SER A 79 -24.38 -12.52 36.61
CA SER A 79 -24.59 -11.70 37.81
C SER A 79 -24.14 -12.35 39.13
N LYS A 80 -23.95 -13.69 39.16
CA LYS A 80 -23.42 -14.41 40.33
C LYS A 80 -21.91 -14.58 40.31
N ILE A 81 -21.29 -14.37 39.14
CA ILE A 81 -19.89 -14.68 38.86
C ILE A 81 -19.03 -13.41 38.92
N THR A 82 -19.51 -12.30 38.37
CA THR A 82 -18.81 -11.01 38.44
C THR A 82 -19.50 -10.03 39.39
N LYS A 83 -18.73 -9.07 39.90
CA LYS A 83 -19.21 -7.93 40.70
C LYS A 83 -19.63 -6.73 39.84
N MET A 84 -19.32 -6.75 38.53
CA MET A 84 -19.82 -5.75 37.59
C MET A 84 -21.36 -5.82 37.48
N LYS A 85 -22.00 -4.70 37.15
CA LYS A 85 -23.44 -4.71 36.86
C LYS A 85 -23.67 -5.49 35.56
N VAL A 86 -24.28 -6.66 35.66
CA VAL A 86 -24.69 -7.46 34.49
C VAL A 86 -26.15 -7.19 34.20
N GLN A 87 -26.47 -6.87 32.95
CA GLN A 87 -27.83 -6.60 32.49
C GLN A 87 -28.06 -7.13 31.07
N GLU A 88 -29.32 -7.43 30.77
CA GLU A 88 -29.77 -7.63 29.38
C GLU A 88 -29.90 -6.25 28.71
N ILE A 89 -29.53 -6.16 27.44
CA ILE A 89 -29.48 -4.88 26.69
C ILE A 89 -30.89 -4.37 26.40
N GLU A 90 -31.10 -3.07 26.59
CA GLU A 90 -32.28 -2.34 26.09
C GLU A 90 -31.97 -1.63 24.75
N ASP A 91 -33.00 -1.25 23.98
CA ASP A 91 -32.79 -0.59 22.67
C ASP A 91 -32.32 0.86 22.83
N MET A 92 -31.34 1.26 22.01
CA MET A 92 -30.63 2.54 22.09
C MET A 92 -29.98 2.80 23.46
N GLU A 93 -29.54 1.75 24.16
CA GLU A 93 -28.96 1.86 25.50
C GLU A 93 -27.54 2.46 25.48
N GLN A 94 -27.29 3.44 26.33
CA GLN A 94 -25.96 4.07 26.47
C GLN A 94 -24.99 3.14 27.21
N MET A 95 -23.80 2.93 26.63
CA MET A 95 -22.73 2.18 27.30
C MET A 95 -22.12 2.96 28.47
N LEU A 96 -21.90 2.25 29.57
CA LEU A 96 -21.18 2.73 30.75
C LEU A 96 -19.99 1.80 31.05
N PRO A 97 -18.85 2.34 31.52
CA PRO A 97 -17.72 1.52 31.95
C PRO A 97 -18.10 0.64 33.16
N ASP A 98 -17.42 -0.48 33.33
CA ASP A 98 -17.59 -1.46 34.43
C ASP A 98 -18.99 -2.12 34.50
N ASN A 99 -19.65 -2.17 33.33
CA ASN A 99 -20.92 -2.84 33.10
C ASN A 99 -20.75 -3.98 32.08
N VAL A 100 -21.55 -5.04 32.24
CA VAL A 100 -21.63 -6.18 31.33
C VAL A 100 -23.02 -6.25 30.71
N TYR A 101 -23.05 -6.05 29.40
CA TYR A 101 -24.24 -5.99 28.56
C TYR A 101 -24.44 -7.33 27.83
N VAL A 102 -25.57 -7.98 28.02
CA VAL A 102 -25.89 -9.30 27.44
C VAL A 102 -27.00 -9.17 26.40
N ILE A 103 -26.81 -9.79 25.23
CA ILE A 103 -27.80 -9.72 24.14
C ILE A 103 -29.09 -10.50 24.45
N PRO A 104 -30.29 -9.94 24.12
CA PRO A 104 -31.55 -10.69 24.14
C PRO A 104 -31.60 -11.78 23.07
N ASN A 105 -32.31 -12.88 23.35
CA ASN A 105 -32.31 -14.08 22.49
C ASN A 105 -33.04 -13.89 21.14
N ASP A 106 -33.90 -12.87 21.02
CA ASP A 106 -34.71 -12.56 19.83
C ASP A 106 -34.18 -11.39 19.00
N ARG A 107 -33.02 -10.79 19.33
CA ARG A 107 -32.55 -9.53 18.74
C ARG A 107 -31.18 -9.59 18.08
N GLY A 108 -31.04 -8.76 17.06
CA GLY A 108 -29.76 -8.31 16.49
C GLY A 108 -29.16 -7.18 17.31
N ILE A 109 -27.86 -6.95 17.12
CA ILE A 109 -27.13 -5.89 17.82
C ILE A 109 -26.23 -5.13 16.83
N GLU A 110 -26.20 -3.82 16.98
CA GLU A 110 -25.35 -2.87 16.26
C GLU A 110 -24.97 -1.75 17.24
N VAL A 111 -23.82 -1.10 17.07
CA VAL A 111 -23.42 0.03 17.92
C VAL A 111 -23.24 1.29 17.08
N THR A 112 -23.97 2.34 17.45
CA THR A 112 -23.98 3.66 16.78
C THR A 112 -23.83 4.76 17.83
N ASP A 113 -22.90 5.69 17.64
CA ASP A 113 -22.67 6.85 18.51
C ASP A 113 -22.46 6.52 20.01
N GLY A 114 -21.94 5.33 20.32
CA GLY A 114 -21.75 4.83 21.68
C GLY A 114 -23.01 4.29 22.37
N HIS A 115 -24.10 4.14 21.63
CA HIS A 115 -25.33 3.49 22.05
C HIS A 115 -25.44 2.09 21.42
N ILE A 116 -25.93 1.14 22.20
CA ILE A 116 -26.23 -0.22 21.73
C ILE A 116 -27.65 -0.24 21.17
N LYS A 117 -27.79 -0.60 19.90
CA LYS A 117 -29.05 -0.62 19.17
C LYS A 117 -29.50 -2.06 18.90
N LEU A 118 -30.76 -2.36 19.20
CA LEU A 118 -31.35 -3.69 19.02
C LEU A 118 -32.14 -3.79 17.72
N ILE A 119 -31.64 -4.61 16.80
CA ILE A 119 -32.28 -4.83 15.51
C ILE A 119 -33.33 -5.95 15.62
N PRO A 120 -34.58 -5.77 15.18
CA PRO A 120 -35.56 -6.86 15.17
C PRO A 120 -35.12 -8.00 14.23
N ARG A 121 -35.15 -9.23 14.74
CA ARG A 121 -34.75 -10.44 13.99
C ARG A 121 -35.76 -10.71 12.87
N SER A 122 -35.35 -10.45 11.62
CA SER A 122 -36.22 -10.59 10.44
C SER A 122 -36.79 -12.01 10.30
N GLN A 123 -38.09 -12.13 9.97
CA GLN A 123 -38.77 -13.40 9.68
C GLN A 123 -38.20 -14.07 8.41
N GLY A 124 -37.05 -14.72 8.54
CA GLY A 124 -36.32 -15.32 7.42
C GLY A 124 -34.95 -15.89 7.77
N GLY A 125 -34.67 -16.20 9.04
CA GLY A 125 -33.48 -16.95 9.43
C GLY A 125 -32.14 -16.21 9.30
N ARG A 126 -32.12 -14.87 9.24
CA ARG A 126 -30.88 -14.10 9.45
C ARG A 126 -30.41 -14.32 10.89
N ALA A 127 -29.42 -15.19 11.05
CA ALA A 127 -28.68 -15.31 12.30
C ALA A 127 -27.96 -13.99 12.58
N VAL A 128 -28.03 -13.55 13.82
CA VAL A 128 -27.38 -12.34 14.31
C VAL A 128 -25.91 -12.69 14.50
N SER A 129 -25.05 -12.06 13.72
CA SER A 129 -23.62 -12.41 13.66
C SER A 129 -22.78 -11.56 14.61
N ILE A 130 -21.88 -12.22 15.33
CA ILE A 130 -20.77 -11.60 16.09
C ILE A 130 -19.97 -10.65 15.18
N ASP A 131 -19.81 -11.01 13.89
CA ASP A 131 -19.19 -10.17 12.87
C ASP A 131 -19.82 -8.77 12.74
N VAL A 132 -21.14 -8.64 12.91
CA VAL A 132 -21.86 -7.35 12.77
C VAL A 132 -21.64 -6.46 13.98
N LEU A 133 -21.69 -7.02 15.20
CA LEU A 133 -21.33 -6.27 16.41
C LEU A 133 -19.91 -5.72 16.31
N PHE A 134 -18.96 -6.60 15.98
CA PHE A 134 -17.55 -6.25 15.96
C PHE A 134 -17.23 -5.25 14.85
N SER A 135 -17.88 -5.34 13.69
CA SER A 135 -17.72 -4.36 12.60
C SER A 135 -18.31 -2.99 12.96
N SER A 136 -19.53 -2.93 13.49
CA SER A 136 -20.16 -1.65 13.91
C SER A 136 -19.40 -0.98 15.06
N LEU A 137 -18.84 -1.76 15.99
CA LEU A 137 -17.92 -1.23 16.99
C LEU A 137 -16.63 -0.69 16.38
N ALA A 138 -16.01 -1.41 15.44
CA ALA A 138 -14.82 -0.94 14.74
C ALA A 138 -15.08 0.39 14.00
N GLU A 139 -16.27 0.54 13.42
CA GLU A 139 -16.69 1.79 12.77
C GLU A 139 -16.92 2.94 13.77
N THR A 140 -17.59 2.68 14.90
CA THR A 140 -17.96 3.73 15.89
C THR A 140 -16.83 4.08 16.87
N HIS A 141 -16.14 3.10 17.43
CA HIS A 141 -15.15 3.27 18.52
C HIS A 141 -13.68 3.16 18.05
N LYS A 142 -13.44 2.88 16.77
CA LYS A 142 -12.10 2.82 16.15
C LYS A 142 -11.12 1.96 16.98
N GLU A 143 -9.96 2.51 17.34
CA GLU A 143 -8.94 1.80 18.11
C GLU A 143 -9.28 1.45 19.56
N ASN A 144 -10.34 2.04 20.13
CA ASN A 144 -10.73 1.79 21.52
C ASN A 144 -11.56 0.48 21.67
N VAL A 145 -11.69 -0.30 20.60
CA VAL A 145 -12.37 -1.60 20.61
C VAL A 145 -11.38 -2.72 20.91
N ILE A 146 -11.84 -3.64 21.76
CA ILE A 146 -11.21 -4.94 21.97
C ILE A 146 -12.21 -6.02 21.55
N GLY A 147 -11.85 -6.86 20.58
CA GLY A 147 -12.66 -8.01 20.18
C GLY A 147 -12.14 -9.30 20.80
N VAL A 148 -13.04 -10.17 21.29
CA VAL A 148 -12.71 -11.43 21.95
C VAL A 148 -13.59 -12.55 21.37
N VAL A 149 -12.98 -13.56 20.75
CA VAL A 149 -13.69 -14.77 20.28
C VAL A 149 -13.43 -15.94 21.23
N LEU A 150 -14.47 -16.43 21.90
CA LEU A 150 -14.41 -17.58 22.80
C LEU A 150 -14.97 -18.85 22.12
N SER A 151 -14.99 -19.97 22.87
CA SER A 151 -15.53 -21.26 22.46
C SER A 151 -16.82 -21.15 21.63
N GLY A 152 -16.82 -21.79 20.47
CA GLY A 152 -17.93 -21.73 19.53
C GLY A 152 -17.77 -22.60 18.28
N ASN A 153 -18.88 -22.78 17.57
CA ASN A 153 -18.93 -23.45 16.27
C ASN A 153 -19.13 -22.46 15.12
N ALA A 154 -18.71 -22.86 13.91
CA ALA A 154 -18.68 -22.03 12.69
C ALA A 154 -17.59 -20.95 12.72
N GLN A 155 -17.69 -19.92 11.86
CA GLN A 155 -16.62 -18.94 11.60
C GLN A 155 -16.99 -17.50 12.04
N ASP A 156 -18.18 -17.31 12.60
CA ASP A 156 -18.70 -15.98 12.97
C ASP A 156 -17.86 -15.33 14.08
N GLY A 157 -17.52 -14.05 13.91
CA GLY A 157 -16.53 -13.29 14.68
C GLY A 157 -15.19 -13.12 13.94
N THR A 158 -14.91 -13.93 12.92
CA THR A 158 -13.67 -13.86 12.13
C THR A 158 -13.57 -12.57 11.29
N LEU A 159 -14.66 -12.14 10.65
CA LEU A 159 -14.69 -10.90 9.86
C LEU A 159 -14.81 -9.67 10.77
N GLY A 160 -15.50 -9.82 11.89
CA GLY A 160 -15.59 -8.82 12.94
C GLY A 160 -14.24 -8.46 13.54
N LEU A 161 -13.47 -9.45 13.97
CA LEU A 161 -12.11 -9.21 14.49
C LEU A 161 -11.21 -8.58 13.42
N LYS A 162 -11.40 -8.93 12.14
CA LYS A 162 -10.71 -8.27 11.03
C LYS A 162 -11.02 -6.77 10.96
N ALA A 163 -12.28 -6.38 11.06
CA ALA A 163 -12.67 -4.97 11.06
C ALA A 163 -12.06 -4.22 12.25
N ILE A 164 -12.12 -4.80 13.45
CA ILE A 164 -11.47 -4.26 14.67
C ILE A 164 -9.96 -4.10 14.44
N LYS A 165 -9.32 -5.09 13.80
CA LYS A 165 -7.89 -5.06 13.48
C LYS A 165 -7.53 -4.00 12.44
N GLU A 166 -8.36 -3.80 11.42
CA GLU A 166 -8.16 -2.81 10.35
C GLU A 166 -8.25 -1.36 10.86
N VAL A 167 -9.04 -1.08 11.91
CA VAL A 167 -9.03 0.20 12.65
C VAL A 167 -8.01 0.26 13.80
N GLY A 168 -7.20 -0.78 13.95
CA GLY A 168 -6.11 -0.84 14.93
C GLY A 168 -6.53 -1.12 16.38
N GLY A 169 -7.74 -1.64 16.61
CA GLY A 169 -8.14 -2.22 17.88
C GLY A 169 -7.38 -3.51 18.22
N ILE A 170 -7.62 -4.02 19.43
CA ILE A 170 -6.94 -5.23 19.97
C ILE A 170 -7.85 -6.45 19.82
N THR A 171 -7.26 -7.61 19.55
CA THR A 171 -8.01 -8.82 19.18
C THR A 171 -7.52 -10.06 19.92
N PHE A 172 -8.45 -10.79 20.53
CA PHE A 172 -8.21 -12.02 21.30
C PHE A 172 -8.99 -13.19 20.71
N ALA A 173 -8.41 -14.39 20.77
CA ALA A 173 -9.15 -15.63 20.60
C ALA A 173 -8.77 -16.64 21.70
N GLN A 174 -9.74 -17.45 22.11
CA GLN A 174 -9.50 -18.53 23.05
C GLN A 174 -8.52 -19.56 22.46
N ASP A 175 -7.61 -20.02 23.30
CA ASP A 175 -6.65 -21.08 22.98
C ASP A 175 -7.30 -22.48 22.89
N ASN A 176 -6.47 -23.53 23.02
CA ASN A 176 -6.92 -24.92 22.98
C ASN A 176 -7.78 -25.36 24.19
N SER A 177 -8.08 -24.47 25.15
CA SER A 177 -9.09 -24.71 26.20
C SER A 177 -10.54 -24.62 25.70
N ALA A 178 -10.78 -24.19 24.45
CA ALA A 178 -12.11 -24.10 23.89
C ALA A 178 -12.79 -25.48 23.74
N GLN A 179 -13.96 -25.67 24.36
CA GLN A 179 -14.76 -26.90 24.23
C GLN A 179 -15.28 -27.13 22.81
N ALA A 180 -15.59 -26.05 22.10
CA ALA A 180 -15.85 -26.02 20.68
C ALA A 180 -14.84 -25.06 20.03
N ASP A 181 -13.92 -25.62 19.26
CA ASP A 181 -12.71 -24.90 18.86
C ASP A 181 -12.75 -24.31 17.44
N SER A 182 -13.78 -24.62 16.64
CA SER A 182 -13.81 -24.20 15.22
C SER A 182 -13.92 -22.69 15.02
N MET A 183 -14.64 -21.98 15.90
CA MET A 183 -14.76 -20.52 15.86
C MET A 183 -13.46 -19.81 16.27
N PRO A 184 -12.83 -20.08 17.43
CA PRO A 184 -11.50 -19.57 17.74
C PRO A 184 -10.45 -19.94 16.70
N LYS A 185 -10.40 -21.19 16.22
CA LYS A 185 -9.46 -21.60 15.16
C LYS A 185 -9.67 -20.82 13.87
N SER A 186 -10.90 -20.50 13.47
CA SER A 186 -11.19 -19.66 12.31
C SER A 186 -10.60 -18.26 12.47
N ALA A 187 -10.84 -17.61 13.63
CA ALA A 187 -10.27 -16.30 13.96
C ALA A 187 -8.72 -16.31 13.96
N ILE A 188 -8.11 -17.33 14.56
CA ILE A 188 -6.65 -17.45 14.61
C ILE A 188 -6.08 -17.71 13.21
N ALA A 189 -6.67 -18.66 12.46
CA ALA A 189 -6.26 -19.01 11.10
C ALA A 189 -6.48 -17.86 10.10
N SER A 190 -7.46 -16.97 10.30
CA SER A 190 -7.63 -15.79 9.45
C SER A 190 -6.56 -14.72 9.66
N GLY A 191 -5.93 -14.72 10.85
CA GLY A 191 -4.75 -13.92 11.15
C GLY A 191 -5.02 -12.57 11.81
N VAL A 192 -6.23 -12.40 12.31
CA VAL A 192 -6.79 -11.14 12.83
C VAL A 192 -6.84 -11.12 14.37
N VAL A 193 -6.03 -11.96 15.01
CA VAL A 193 -5.93 -12.17 16.45
C VAL A 193 -4.53 -11.76 16.89
N ASP A 194 -4.43 -10.86 17.86
CA ASP A 194 -3.19 -10.46 18.51
C ASP A 194 -2.76 -11.46 19.58
N PHE A 195 -3.71 -11.90 20.41
CA PHE A 195 -3.46 -12.74 21.59
C PHE A 195 -4.25 -14.04 21.54
N ILE A 196 -3.56 -15.17 21.72
CA ILE A 196 -4.15 -16.51 21.77
C ILE A 196 -3.95 -17.05 23.18
N LEU A 197 -5.00 -16.99 24.00
CA LEU A 197 -4.91 -17.14 25.45
C LEU A 197 -6.11 -17.94 26.00
N SER A 198 -5.95 -18.59 27.15
CA SER A 198 -7.11 -19.15 27.86
C SER A 198 -8.03 -18.04 28.39
N PRO A 199 -9.33 -18.28 28.67
CA PRO A 199 -10.25 -17.22 29.13
C PRO A 199 -9.78 -16.51 30.40
N LYS A 200 -9.06 -17.23 31.27
CA LYS A 200 -8.42 -16.69 32.47
C LYS A 200 -7.26 -15.74 32.17
N GLU A 201 -6.45 -16.06 31.17
CA GLU A 201 -5.33 -15.21 30.74
C GLU A 201 -5.82 -13.99 29.95
N ILE A 202 -6.88 -14.14 29.14
CA ILE A 202 -7.58 -13.00 28.52
C ILE A 202 -8.06 -12.02 29.61
N ALA A 203 -8.65 -12.52 30.71
CA ALA A 203 -9.07 -11.67 31.83
C ALA A 203 -7.90 -10.88 32.43
N TYR A 204 -6.75 -11.53 32.65
CA TYR A 204 -5.56 -10.87 33.19
C TYR A 204 -4.99 -9.81 32.23
N GLU A 205 -4.92 -10.09 30.93
CA GLU A 205 -4.39 -9.13 29.96
C GLU A 205 -5.32 -7.91 29.81
N LEU A 206 -6.64 -8.11 29.81
CA LEU A 206 -7.62 -7.02 29.87
C LEU A 206 -7.41 -6.12 31.11
N VAL A 207 -7.10 -6.70 32.27
CA VAL A 207 -6.77 -5.96 33.51
C VAL A 207 -5.39 -5.25 33.44
N GLN A 208 -4.47 -5.66 32.57
CA GLN A 208 -3.23 -4.91 32.30
C GLN A 208 -3.46 -3.77 31.30
N LEU A 209 -4.31 -4.00 30.30
CA LEU A 209 -4.71 -3.01 29.29
C LEU A 209 -5.45 -1.82 29.92
N SER A 210 -6.37 -2.05 30.87
CA SER A 210 -7.02 -0.97 31.62
C SER A 210 -6.02 -0.10 32.39
N LYS A 211 -5.12 -0.72 33.15
CA LYS A 211 -4.12 -0.03 33.98
C LYS A 211 -3.09 0.73 33.16
N THR A 212 -2.76 0.25 31.96
CA THR A 212 -1.76 0.88 31.09
C THR A 212 -2.36 1.95 30.18
N GLY A 213 -3.63 1.77 29.75
CA GLY A 213 -4.31 2.55 28.73
C GLY A 213 -3.88 2.17 27.30
N LEU A 214 -4.83 1.91 26.39
CA LEU A 214 -4.53 1.37 25.05
C LEU A 214 -3.55 2.23 24.25
N SER A 215 -3.63 3.56 24.32
CA SER A 215 -2.71 4.46 23.63
C SER A 215 -1.25 4.33 24.11
N LYS A 216 -1.03 4.17 25.41
CA LYS A 216 0.30 3.93 26.00
C LYS A 216 0.76 2.49 25.82
N PHE A 217 -0.16 1.53 25.74
CA PHE A 217 0.15 0.15 25.38
C PHE A 217 0.66 0.05 23.94
N ARG A 218 -0.02 0.71 22.98
CA ARG A 218 0.40 0.85 21.58
C ARG A 218 1.77 1.55 21.45
N ALA A 219 1.99 2.64 22.19
CA ALA A 219 3.29 3.31 22.24
C ALA A 219 4.40 2.42 22.83
N LYS A 220 4.07 1.60 23.84
CA LYS A 220 4.98 0.57 24.35
C LYS A 220 5.20 -0.56 23.33
N GLN A 221 4.22 -1.02 22.56
CA GLN A 221 4.46 -2.04 21.53
C GLN A 221 5.41 -1.57 20.42
N LYS A 222 5.54 -0.25 20.17
CA LYS A 222 6.58 0.31 19.28
C LYS A 222 7.99 0.38 19.91
N VAL A 223 8.16 0.20 21.22
CA VAL A 223 9.42 0.50 21.95
C VAL A 223 9.83 -0.58 22.98
N LYS A 224 8.95 -1.54 23.30
CA LYS A 224 9.17 -2.61 24.29
C LYS A 224 9.19 -3.99 23.64
N ASP A 225 10.32 -4.27 23.00
CA ASP A 225 10.76 -5.61 22.64
C ASP A 225 11.44 -6.35 23.83
N VAL A 226 11.15 -5.92 25.08
CA VAL A 226 11.85 -6.39 26.30
C VAL A 226 10.92 -6.44 27.52
N SER A 227 10.80 -7.67 28.08
CA SER A 227 10.25 -8.10 29.39
C SER A 227 8.76 -7.78 29.69
N THR A 228 7.94 -8.73 30.16
CA THR A 228 8.19 -9.76 31.21
C THR A 228 7.54 -11.14 30.94
N GLU A 229 7.81 -12.11 31.82
CA GLU A 229 7.66 -13.55 31.59
C GLU A 229 6.23 -14.13 31.79
N LYS A 230 5.69 -14.79 30.74
CA LYS A 230 5.20 -16.19 30.78
C LYS A 230 4.69 -16.69 29.40
N VAL A 231 5.54 -17.45 28.72
CA VAL A 231 5.23 -18.45 27.67
C VAL A 231 4.26 -18.06 26.53
N GLU A 232 4.39 -16.85 25.98
CA GLU A 232 4.40 -16.75 24.52
C GLU A 232 5.82 -17.06 24.02
N VAL A 233 5.95 -17.82 22.93
CA VAL A 233 7.27 -17.98 22.28
C VAL A 233 7.55 -16.71 21.47
N THR A 234 8.11 -15.71 22.12
CA THR A 234 8.53 -14.46 21.46
C THR A 234 9.71 -14.75 20.52
N ILE A 235 9.40 -14.98 19.24
CA ILE A 235 10.41 -15.16 18.20
C ILE A 235 11.04 -13.79 17.91
N LYS A 236 12.31 -13.60 18.30
CA LYS A 236 13.09 -12.42 17.88
C LYS A 236 13.46 -12.49 16.40
N ASP A 237 13.70 -11.34 15.76
CA ASP A 237 14.12 -11.29 14.35
C ASP A 237 15.53 -11.86 14.13
N ASP A 238 16.41 -11.76 15.13
CA ASP A 238 17.77 -12.33 15.12
C ASP A 238 17.81 -13.84 15.44
N ASN A 239 16.66 -14.50 15.57
CA ASN A 239 16.61 -15.90 15.97
C ASN A 239 17.11 -16.82 14.84
N PRO A 240 18.18 -17.62 15.05
CA PRO A 240 18.75 -18.46 13.99
C PRO A 240 17.81 -19.59 13.54
N ASP A 241 16.92 -20.07 14.43
CA ASP A 241 15.91 -21.06 14.06
C ASP A 241 14.80 -20.44 13.21
N LEU A 242 14.52 -19.12 13.33
CA LEU A 242 13.65 -18.41 12.40
C LEU A 242 14.28 -18.34 11.01
N VAL A 243 15.55 -17.91 10.90
CA VAL A 243 16.28 -17.86 9.64
C VAL A 243 16.28 -19.23 8.95
N ASN A 244 16.56 -20.31 9.69
CA ASN A 244 16.48 -21.69 9.19
C ASN A 244 15.08 -22.04 8.63
N ILE A 245 13.99 -21.65 9.30
CA ILE A 245 12.62 -21.89 8.80
C ILE A 245 12.38 -21.15 7.48
N MET A 246 12.87 -19.93 7.36
CA MET A 246 12.74 -19.10 6.16
C MET A 246 13.54 -19.68 4.99
N GLU A 247 14.76 -20.17 5.23
CA GLU A 247 15.56 -20.88 4.24
C GLU A 247 14.89 -22.19 3.77
N ILE A 248 14.32 -22.98 4.69
CA ILE A 248 13.58 -24.21 4.36
C ILE A 248 12.37 -23.89 3.47
N LEU A 249 11.61 -22.82 3.78
CA LEU A 249 10.49 -22.36 2.95
C LEU A 249 10.96 -21.89 1.58
N HIS A 250 12.03 -21.08 1.52
CA HIS A 250 12.57 -20.55 0.27
C HIS A 250 13.08 -21.68 -0.65
N GLN A 251 13.91 -22.59 -0.13
CA GLN A 251 14.47 -23.72 -0.89
C GLN A 251 13.39 -24.67 -1.43
N LYS A 252 12.29 -24.87 -0.70
CA LYS A 252 11.25 -25.84 -1.09
C LYS A 252 10.11 -25.24 -1.91
N ILE A 253 9.75 -23.97 -1.67
CA ILE A 253 8.55 -23.33 -2.23
C ILE A 253 8.88 -22.18 -3.21
N ASN A 254 10.15 -21.73 -3.28
CA ASN A 254 10.60 -20.60 -4.08
C ASN A 254 9.80 -19.29 -3.81
N VAL A 255 9.53 -19.05 -2.52
CA VAL A 255 8.96 -17.80 -2.02
C VAL A 255 9.86 -17.29 -0.90
N ASP A 256 10.41 -16.09 -1.09
CA ASP A 256 11.15 -15.39 -0.04
C ASP A 256 10.18 -14.66 0.89
N PHE A 257 9.99 -15.23 2.09
CA PHE A 257 9.16 -14.62 3.12
C PHE A 257 9.89 -13.51 3.90
N SER A 258 11.21 -13.32 3.74
CA SER A 258 11.95 -12.24 4.44
C SER A 258 11.48 -10.84 4.03
N LEU A 259 10.97 -10.74 2.79
CA LEU A 259 10.33 -9.57 2.18
C LEU A 259 8.90 -9.27 2.68
N TYR A 260 8.39 -10.08 3.63
CA TYR A 260 7.09 -9.90 4.27
C TYR A 260 7.25 -9.30 5.67
N LYS A 261 6.16 -8.76 6.22
CA LYS A 261 6.16 -8.23 7.59
C LYS A 261 6.39 -9.35 8.61
N MET A 262 7.58 -9.37 9.22
CA MET A 262 8.01 -10.40 10.17
C MET A 262 7.02 -10.63 11.33
N ALA A 263 6.36 -9.59 11.84
CA ALA A 263 5.32 -9.73 12.85
C ALA A 263 4.19 -10.69 12.42
N THR A 264 3.75 -10.63 11.16
CA THR A 264 2.73 -11.55 10.62
C THR A 264 3.29 -12.95 10.45
N VAL A 265 4.50 -13.08 9.89
CA VAL A 265 5.18 -14.38 9.64
C VAL A 265 5.41 -15.15 10.95
N LYS A 266 6.01 -14.50 11.95
CA LYS A 266 6.25 -15.09 13.29
C LYS A 266 4.96 -15.59 13.95
N ARG A 267 3.87 -14.82 13.85
CA ARG A 267 2.56 -15.19 14.41
C ARG A 267 1.99 -16.45 13.76
N ARG A 268 2.21 -16.66 12.45
CA ARG A 268 1.85 -17.91 11.74
C ARG A 268 2.72 -19.10 12.14
N ILE A 269 4.03 -18.87 12.28
CA ILE A 269 4.95 -19.90 12.79
C ILE A 269 4.52 -20.34 14.20
N ASN A 270 4.24 -19.40 15.11
CA ASN A 270 3.75 -19.69 16.46
C ASN A 270 2.39 -20.43 16.44
N HIS A 271 1.46 -20.04 15.57
CA HIS A 271 0.19 -20.76 15.41
C HIS A 271 0.40 -22.23 15.00
N ARG A 272 1.24 -22.49 13.98
CA ARG A 272 1.59 -23.87 13.59
C ARG A 272 2.33 -24.64 14.68
N MET A 273 3.21 -23.98 15.44
CA MET A 273 3.89 -24.56 16.60
C MET A 273 2.89 -25.05 17.65
N ILE A 274 1.92 -24.21 18.03
CA ILE A 274 0.86 -24.55 18.99
C ILE A 274 0.03 -25.73 18.46
N GLN A 275 -0.39 -25.71 17.19
CA GLN A 275 -1.14 -26.81 16.56
C GLN A 275 -0.33 -28.12 16.51
N CYS A 276 1.00 -28.05 16.44
CA CYS A 276 1.90 -29.21 16.50
C CYS A 276 2.31 -29.62 17.91
N GLY A 277 1.88 -28.90 18.96
CA GLY A 277 2.30 -29.13 20.35
C GLY A 277 3.77 -28.81 20.65
N MET A 278 4.42 -28.00 19.81
CA MET A 278 5.84 -27.64 19.93
C MET A 278 6.01 -26.45 20.87
N LYS A 279 7.00 -26.52 21.79
CA LYS A 279 7.23 -25.49 22.82
C LYS A 279 8.33 -24.50 22.46
N SER A 280 9.08 -24.76 21.41
CA SER A 280 10.14 -23.87 20.92
C SER A 280 10.24 -23.87 19.40
N ILE A 281 10.67 -22.73 18.85
CA ILE A 281 10.96 -22.58 17.41
C ILE A 281 12.04 -23.57 16.93
N LYS A 282 13.00 -23.91 17.80
CA LYS A 282 14.07 -24.89 17.55
C LYS A 282 13.56 -26.32 17.37
N GLU A 283 12.55 -26.73 18.13
CA GLU A 283 11.87 -28.02 17.92
C GLU A 283 11.12 -28.03 16.59
N TYR A 284 10.45 -26.91 16.27
CA TYR A 284 9.67 -26.78 15.05
C TYR A 284 10.52 -26.72 13.77
N ALA A 285 11.64 -25.99 13.76
CA ALA A 285 12.61 -25.99 12.68
C ALA A 285 13.14 -27.43 12.40
N LYS A 286 13.47 -28.18 13.46
CA LYS A 286 13.85 -29.61 13.34
C LYS A 286 12.70 -30.51 12.88
N PHE A 287 11.46 -30.16 13.17
CA PHE A 287 10.27 -30.90 12.77
C PHE A 287 9.98 -30.73 11.27
N LEU A 288 10.10 -29.51 10.74
CA LEU A 288 9.96 -29.21 9.31
C LEU A 288 10.95 -30.03 8.47
N LEU A 289 12.23 -30.10 8.87
CA LEU A 289 13.25 -30.93 8.20
C LEU A 289 12.90 -32.42 8.15
N LYS A 290 12.07 -32.92 9.07
CA LYS A 290 11.66 -34.34 9.13
C LYS A 290 10.31 -34.62 8.46
N LYS A 291 9.40 -33.63 8.39
CA LYS A 291 8.06 -33.80 7.84
C LYS A 291 7.78 -32.81 6.71
N ASN A 292 8.07 -33.25 5.49
CA ASN A 292 7.79 -32.49 4.26
C ASN A 292 6.37 -31.91 4.19
N LYS A 293 5.34 -32.66 4.63
CA LYS A 293 3.94 -32.20 4.65
C LYS A 293 3.71 -30.99 5.58
N GLU A 294 4.51 -30.83 6.64
CA GLU A 294 4.37 -29.70 7.55
C GLU A 294 4.82 -28.39 6.89
N ILE A 295 5.84 -28.43 6.03
CA ILE A 295 6.27 -27.25 5.26
C ILE A 295 5.14 -26.77 4.36
N ASP A 296 4.40 -27.69 3.75
CA ASP A 296 3.26 -27.38 2.88
C ASP A 296 2.06 -26.81 3.68
N LEU A 297 1.90 -27.20 4.94
CA LEU A 297 0.89 -26.66 5.86
C LEU A 297 1.29 -25.29 6.42
N LEU A 298 2.55 -25.09 6.78
CA LEU A 298 3.10 -23.79 7.19
C LEU A 298 2.99 -22.78 6.06
N TYR A 299 3.35 -23.16 4.84
CA TYR A 299 3.19 -22.31 3.66
C TYR A 299 1.73 -21.88 3.45
N LYS A 300 0.78 -22.80 3.60
CA LYS A 300 -0.65 -22.48 3.54
C LYS A 300 -1.12 -21.54 4.66
N ASP A 301 -0.62 -21.69 5.88
CA ASP A 301 -0.96 -20.81 7.01
C ASP A 301 -0.34 -19.40 6.86
N LEU A 302 0.79 -19.30 6.15
CA LEU A 302 1.44 -18.04 5.78
C LEU A 302 0.67 -17.28 4.68
N LEU A 303 0.00 -17.97 3.75
CA LEU A 303 -0.80 -17.35 2.69
C LEU A 303 -2.25 -17.06 3.14
N ILE A 304 -2.54 -15.80 3.46
CA ILE A 304 -3.83 -15.36 4.00
C ILE A 304 -4.82 -15.05 2.87
N ASN A 305 -5.51 -16.09 2.40
CA ASN A 305 -6.29 -16.07 1.16
C ASN A 305 -7.75 -15.56 1.29
N ILE A 306 -8.02 -14.62 2.20
CA ILE A 306 -9.40 -14.19 2.52
C ILE A 306 -9.90 -13.14 1.53
N THR A 307 -10.97 -13.49 0.80
CA THR A 307 -11.64 -12.62 -0.16
C THR A 307 -13.16 -12.85 -0.12
N ASN A 308 -13.93 -11.98 -0.79
CA ASN A 308 -15.38 -12.11 -0.96
C ASN A 308 -15.84 -11.30 -2.19
N PHE A 309 -17.01 -11.65 -2.73
CA PHE A 309 -17.60 -10.94 -3.86
C PHE A 309 -17.87 -9.46 -3.50
N PHE A 310 -17.55 -8.56 -4.43
CA PHE A 310 -17.73 -7.11 -4.32
C PHE A 310 -17.14 -6.49 -3.03
N ARG A 311 -16.03 -7.04 -2.51
CA ARG A 311 -15.29 -6.51 -1.34
C ARG A 311 -15.06 -5.00 -1.46
N ASP A 312 -15.47 -4.22 -0.46
CA ASP A 312 -15.65 -2.76 -0.53
C ASP A 312 -16.71 -2.35 -1.56
N GLU A 313 -17.99 -2.50 -1.18
CA GLU A 313 -19.13 -2.30 -2.09
C GLU A 313 -19.13 -0.92 -2.77
N GLU A 314 -18.79 0.16 -2.04
CA GLU A 314 -18.69 1.52 -2.57
C GLU A 314 -17.64 1.66 -3.68
N THR A 315 -16.50 0.96 -3.56
CA THR A 315 -15.49 0.90 -4.62
C THR A 315 -16.08 0.23 -5.87
N PHE A 316 -16.78 -0.90 -5.71
CA PHE A 316 -17.43 -1.59 -6.85
C PHE A 316 -18.61 -0.80 -7.45
N LYS A 317 -19.33 0.01 -6.66
CA LYS A 317 -20.32 0.98 -7.15
C LYS A 317 -19.65 2.02 -8.05
N TYR A 318 -18.60 2.69 -7.57
CA TYR A 318 -17.83 3.67 -8.34
C TYR A 318 -17.20 3.08 -9.61
N LEU A 319 -16.66 1.86 -9.52
CA LEU A 319 -16.15 1.12 -10.69
C LEU A 319 -17.24 0.94 -11.74
N LYS A 320 -18.45 0.54 -11.34
CA LYS A 320 -19.60 0.34 -12.24
C LYS A 320 -20.15 1.63 -12.83
N SER A 321 -20.35 2.67 -12.02
CA SER A 321 -21.03 3.91 -12.44
C SER A 321 -20.14 4.84 -13.26
N THR A 322 -18.84 4.89 -12.94
CA THR A 322 -17.98 6.00 -13.34
C THR A 322 -16.74 5.51 -14.08
N PHE A 323 -15.96 4.63 -13.47
CA PHE A 323 -14.65 4.24 -14.02
C PHE A 323 -14.74 3.30 -15.22
N LEU A 324 -15.37 2.13 -15.09
CA LEU A 324 -15.46 1.15 -16.18
C LEU A 324 -16.18 1.69 -17.43
N PRO A 325 -17.27 2.49 -17.33
CA PRO A 325 -17.86 3.16 -18.49
C PRO A 325 -16.89 4.10 -19.22
N THR A 326 -15.99 4.77 -18.48
CA THR A 326 -14.98 5.68 -19.03
C THR A 326 -13.83 4.90 -19.67
N LEU A 327 -13.31 3.88 -18.99
CA LEU A 327 -12.26 2.98 -19.52
C LEU A 327 -12.71 2.24 -20.79
N LEU A 328 -13.99 1.86 -20.87
CA LEU A 328 -14.58 1.24 -22.07
C LEU A 328 -14.93 2.25 -23.18
N LYS A 329 -14.83 3.57 -22.95
CA LYS A 329 -15.02 4.59 -24.00
C LYS A 329 -13.71 4.93 -24.72
N SER A 330 -12.55 4.76 -24.08
CA SER A 330 -11.24 5.00 -24.70
C SER A 330 -10.75 3.85 -25.60
N LYS A 331 -11.49 2.74 -25.66
CA LYS A 331 -11.17 1.55 -26.45
C LYS A 331 -11.90 1.55 -27.80
N THR A 332 -11.18 1.23 -28.87
CA THR A 332 -11.77 0.99 -30.19
C THR A 332 -12.33 -0.45 -30.29
N PRO A 333 -13.21 -0.76 -31.25
CA PRO A 333 -13.78 -2.10 -31.39
C PRO A 333 -12.77 -3.23 -31.69
N ASN A 334 -11.56 -2.91 -32.14
CA ASN A 334 -10.49 -3.88 -32.37
C ASN A 334 -9.56 -4.04 -31.15
N ASP A 335 -9.67 -3.17 -30.14
CA ASP A 335 -8.87 -3.29 -28.92
C ASP A 335 -9.45 -4.35 -27.98
N THR A 336 -8.57 -5.06 -27.29
CA THR A 336 -8.96 -5.87 -26.13
C THR A 336 -8.73 -5.08 -24.85
N LEU A 337 -9.72 -5.06 -23.95
CA LEU A 337 -9.53 -4.57 -22.58
C LEU A 337 -8.77 -5.63 -21.78
N ARG A 338 -7.54 -5.32 -21.38
CA ARG A 338 -6.64 -6.22 -20.66
C ARG A 338 -6.56 -5.82 -19.19
N ILE A 339 -6.99 -6.71 -18.31
CA ILE A 339 -7.02 -6.50 -16.86
C ILE A 339 -6.08 -7.49 -16.18
N TRP A 340 -5.40 -7.10 -15.10
CA TRP A 340 -4.65 -8.03 -14.25
C TRP A 340 -5.06 -7.90 -12.78
N VAL A 341 -5.38 -9.03 -12.16
CA VAL A 341 -5.69 -9.18 -10.73
C VAL A 341 -4.62 -10.08 -10.08
N PRO A 342 -3.49 -9.52 -9.61
CA PRO A 342 -2.56 -10.24 -8.75
C PRO A 342 -3.15 -10.51 -7.36
N ALA A 343 -2.73 -11.61 -6.72
CA ALA A 343 -3.31 -12.18 -5.50
C ALA A 343 -4.83 -12.39 -5.59
N CYS A 344 -5.27 -13.04 -6.67
CA CYS A 344 -6.70 -13.24 -6.92
C CYS A 344 -7.40 -14.19 -5.92
N SER A 345 -6.64 -14.92 -5.10
CA SER A 345 -7.14 -15.97 -4.21
C SER A 345 -8.11 -16.92 -4.96
N THR A 346 -9.25 -17.23 -4.37
CA THR A 346 -10.34 -18.08 -4.87
C THR A 346 -11.20 -17.43 -5.98
N GLY A 347 -10.83 -16.25 -6.49
CA GLY A 347 -11.36 -15.67 -7.73
C GLY A 347 -12.54 -14.69 -7.60
N GLU A 348 -13.04 -14.42 -6.40
CA GLU A 348 -14.24 -13.60 -6.18
C GLU A 348 -14.09 -12.17 -6.72
N GLU A 349 -12.93 -11.54 -6.59
CA GLU A 349 -12.65 -10.22 -7.17
C GLU A 349 -12.65 -10.26 -8.70
N VAL A 350 -12.06 -11.32 -9.28
CA VAL A 350 -11.96 -11.52 -10.73
C VAL A 350 -13.36 -11.64 -11.34
N TYR A 351 -14.21 -12.46 -10.76
CA TYR A 351 -15.60 -12.60 -11.20
C TYR A 351 -16.46 -11.39 -10.86
N SER A 352 -16.20 -10.67 -9.77
CA SER A 352 -16.86 -9.39 -9.48
C SER A 352 -16.59 -8.36 -10.60
N LEU A 353 -15.33 -8.24 -11.05
CA LEU A 353 -14.95 -7.39 -12.18
C LEU A 353 -15.58 -7.87 -13.50
N ALA A 354 -15.55 -9.18 -13.78
CA ALA A 354 -16.18 -9.76 -14.97
C ALA A 354 -17.69 -9.47 -15.02
N ILE A 355 -18.39 -9.63 -13.89
CA ILE A 355 -19.82 -9.28 -13.74
C ILE A 355 -20.05 -7.79 -14.02
N LEU A 356 -19.26 -6.88 -13.42
CA LEU A 356 -19.42 -5.44 -13.66
C LEU A 356 -19.24 -5.08 -15.14
N ILE A 357 -18.24 -5.67 -15.81
CA ILE A 357 -17.96 -5.40 -17.22
C ILE A 357 -19.09 -5.95 -18.10
N ALA A 358 -19.60 -7.15 -17.81
CA ALA A 358 -20.75 -7.74 -18.49
C ALA A 358 -22.06 -6.96 -18.25
N GLU A 359 -22.21 -6.29 -17.11
CA GLU A 359 -23.30 -5.35 -16.82
C GLU A 359 -23.15 -4.05 -17.64
N VAL A 360 -21.99 -3.40 -17.62
CA VAL A 360 -21.73 -2.12 -18.33
C VAL A 360 -21.78 -2.29 -19.85
N GLN A 361 -21.44 -3.47 -20.38
CA GLN A 361 -21.52 -3.77 -21.81
C GLN A 361 -22.89 -4.33 -22.27
N ALA A 362 -23.84 -4.60 -21.37
CA ALA A 362 -25.09 -5.29 -21.70
C ALA A 362 -25.97 -4.55 -22.74
N ALA A 363 -25.98 -3.22 -22.71
CA ALA A 363 -26.76 -2.38 -23.62
C ALA A 363 -26.01 -1.91 -24.89
N LYS A 364 -24.75 -2.34 -25.09
CA LYS A 364 -23.93 -1.90 -26.24
C LYS A 364 -24.11 -2.85 -27.42
N THR A 365 -24.36 -2.28 -28.61
CA THR A 365 -24.48 -3.03 -29.88
C THR A 365 -23.15 -3.64 -30.36
N LYS A 366 -22.02 -3.06 -29.98
CA LYS A 366 -20.68 -3.64 -30.14
C LYS A 366 -20.03 -3.78 -28.75
N LYS A 367 -19.73 -5.01 -28.36
CA LYS A 367 -18.96 -5.33 -27.13
C LYS A 367 -17.46 -5.27 -27.45
N ILE A 368 -16.68 -4.73 -26.52
CA ILE A 368 -15.22 -4.74 -26.53
C ILE A 368 -14.76 -6.10 -25.94
N PRO A 369 -13.86 -6.85 -26.61
CA PRO A 369 -13.23 -8.05 -26.07
C PRO A 369 -12.54 -7.79 -24.72
N VAL A 370 -12.63 -8.73 -23.79
CA VAL A 370 -12.09 -8.59 -22.43
C VAL A 370 -11.20 -9.79 -22.11
N GLN A 371 -10.03 -9.54 -21.52
CA GLN A 371 -9.15 -10.57 -20.99
C GLN A 371 -8.68 -10.17 -19.60
N ILE A 372 -9.08 -10.95 -18.58
CA ILE A 372 -8.70 -10.76 -17.18
C ILE A 372 -7.67 -11.82 -16.82
N PHE A 373 -6.40 -11.41 -16.69
CA PHE A 373 -5.36 -12.22 -16.09
C PHE A 373 -5.56 -12.24 -14.58
N ALA A 374 -5.61 -13.41 -13.99
CA ALA A 374 -5.82 -13.60 -12.55
C ALA A 374 -4.73 -14.50 -12.03
N THR A 375 -3.96 -14.04 -11.04
CA THR A 375 -2.78 -14.77 -10.60
C THR A 375 -2.57 -14.74 -9.10
N ASP A 376 -2.03 -15.83 -8.56
CA ASP A 376 -1.80 -16.03 -7.13
C ASP A 376 -0.54 -16.92 -6.93
N LEU A 377 -0.01 -16.96 -5.72
CA LEU A 377 1.08 -17.88 -5.36
C LEU A 377 0.58 -19.32 -5.21
N SER A 378 -0.66 -19.52 -4.76
CA SER A 378 -1.19 -20.84 -4.42
C SER A 378 -1.86 -21.52 -5.62
N ASP A 379 -1.24 -22.58 -6.15
CA ASP A 379 -1.85 -23.49 -7.14
C ASP A 379 -3.23 -24.01 -6.72
N ASN A 380 -3.50 -24.11 -5.41
CA ASN A 380 -4.76 -24.62 -4.92
C ASN A 380 -5.91 -23.63 -5.13
N VAL A 381 -5.73 -22.38 -4.71
CA VAL A 381 -6.77 -21.34 -4.90
C VAL A 381 -6.94 -21.00 -6.38
N ILE A 382 -5.86 -21.10 -7.19
CA ILE A 382 -5.94 -20.99 -8.66
C ILE A 382 -6.80 -22.10 -9.28
N ARG A 383 -6.79 -23.33 -8.77
CA ARG A 383 -7.71 -24.39 -9.23
C ARG A 383 -9.15 -24.12 -8.82
N GLU A 384 -9.38 -23.66 -7.59
CA GLU A 384 -10.71 -23.31 -7.07
C GLU A 384 -11.31 -22.15 -7.88
N ALA A 385 -10.56 -21.06 -8.05
CA ALA A 385 -10.92 -19.90 -8.87
C ALA A 385 -11.22 -20.26 -10.33
N ARG A 386 -10.40 -21.12 -10.96
CA ARG A 386 -10.62 -21.62 -12.32
C ARG A 386 -11.87 -22.49 -12.44
N THR A 387 -12.21 -23.23 -11.40
CA THR A 387 -13.46 -24.00 -11.35
C THR A 387 -14.65 -23.04 -11.30
N GLY A 388 -14.56 -22.02 -10.44
CA GLY A 388 -15.57 -20.97 -10.30
C GLY A 388 -16.84 -21.47 -9.61
N GLU A 389 -16.69 -22.36 -8.62
CA GLU A 389 -17.78 -22.93 -7.83
C GLU A 389 -17.74 -22.37 -6.41
N TYR A 390 -18.86 -21.80 -5.96
CA TYR A 390 -18.95 -21.06 -4.69
C TYR A 390 -20.12 -21.54 -3.83
N SER A 391 -19.97 -21.39 -2.51
CA SER A 391 -20.99 -21.80 -1.55
C SER A 391 -22.15 -20.79 -1.46
N GLU A 392 -23.26 -21.19 -0.85
CA GLU A 392 -24.39 -20.29 -0.58
C GLU A 392 -24.02 -19.14 0.37
N SER A 393 -22.99 -19.32 1.23
CA SER A 393 -22.41 -18.25 2.06
C SER A 393 -21.78 -17.15 1.21
N ASP A 394 -20.99 -17.52 0.21
CA ASP A 394 -20.21 -16.58 -0.62
C ASP A 394 -21.15 -15.76 -1.53
N MET A 395 -22.26 -16.37 -1.95
CA MET A 395 -23.29 -15.72 -2.77
C MET A 395 -24.09 -14.63 -2.04
N LYS A 396 -23.99 -14.50 -0.71
CA LYS A 396 -24.69 -13.46 0.07
C LYS A 396 -24.40 -12.04 -0.45
N ALA A 397 -23.15 -11.78 -0.84
CA ALA A 397 -22.71 -10.47 -1.36
C ALA A 397 -23.00 -10.25 -2.85
N VAL A 398 -23.37 -11.30 -3.60
CA VAL A 398 -23.62 -11.20 -5.05
C VAL A 398 -24.99 -10.60 -5.36
N GLY A 399 -26.01 -10.97 -4.58
CA GLY A 399 -27.39 -10.50 -4.73
C GLY A 399 -28.17 -11.22 -5.85
N LYS A 400 -29.46 -11.51 -5.58
CA LYS A 400 -30.31 -12.43 -6.37
C LYS A 400 -30.24 -12.23 -7.89
N LYS A 401 -30.42 -10.99 -8.37
CA LYS A 401 -30.41 -10.66 -9.82
C LYS A 401 -29.11 -11.03 -10.53
N ARG A 402 -27.97 -10.98 -9.82
CA ARG A 402 -26.66 -11.39 -10.36
C ARG A 402 -26.48 -12.89 -10.25
N THR A 403 -26.90 -13.51 -9.14
CA THR A 403 -26.90 -14.97 -8.97
C THR A 403 -27.70 -15.65 -10.08
N GLU A 404 -28.94 -15.20 -10.34
CA GLU A 404 -29.84 -15.74 -11.38
C GLU A 404 -29.28 -15.59 -12.81
N ARG A 405 -28.49 -14.54 -13.09
CA ARG A 405 -27.97 -14.24 -14.43
C ARG A 405 -26.59 -14.86 -14.69
N PHE A 406 -25.73 -14.89 -13.69
CA PHE A 406 -24.29 -15.17 -13.85
C PHE A 406 -23.83 -16.47 -13.18
N PHE A 407 -24.73 -17.19 -12.50
CA PHE A 407 -24.42 -18.46 -11.84
C PHE A 407 -25.48 -19.51 -12.17
N THR A 408 -25.07 -20.77 -12.21
CA THR A 408 -25.95 -21.94 -12.32
C THR A 408 -25.87 -22.72 -11.01
N LYS A 409 -27.01 -23.02 -10.38
CA LYS A 409 -27.01 -23.80 -9.13
C LYS A 409 -26.70 -25.27 -9.43
N THR A 410 -25.68 -25.81 -8.77
CA THR A 410 -25.18 -27.18 -8.92
C THR A 410 -25.12 -27.84 -7.54
N GLY A 411 -26.17 -28.59 -7.19
CA GLY A 411 -26.34 -29.12 -5.83
C GLY A 411 -26.50 -27.99 -4.81
N ASN A 412 -25.59 -27.95 -3.83
CA ASN A 412 -25.56 -26.91 -2.79
C ASN A 412 -24.72 -25.67 -3.18
N ASN A 413 -24.01 -25.72 -4.31
CA ASN A 413 -23.09 -24.67 -4.75
C ASN A 413 -23.61 -23.93 -5.98
N TYR A 414 -22.92 -22.84 -6.34
CA TYR A 414 -23.22 -21.97 -7.46
C TYR A 414 -22.00 -21.88 -8.38
N LEU A 415 -22.15 -22.36 -9.63
CA LEU A 415 -21.10 -22.38 -10.64
C LEU A 415 -21.20 -21.15 -11.55
N VAL A 416 -20.11 -20.41 -11.74
CA VAL A 416 -20.05 -19.25 -12.64
C VAL A 416 -20.31 -19.67 -14.09
N VAL A 417 -21.18 -18.93 -14.79
CA VAL A 417 -21.53 -19.19 -16.19
C VAL A 417 -20.30 -19.09 -17.12
N LYS A 418 -20.34 -19.87 -18.21
CA LYS A 418 -19.23 -19.94 -19.16
C LYS A 418 -18.85 -18.57 -19.76
N GLU A 419 -19.82 -17.69 -20.05
CA GLU A 419 -19.57 -16.34 -20.60
C GLU A 419 -18.54 -15.55 -19.77
N LEU A 420 -18.59 -15.66 -18.44
CA LEU A 420 -17.64 -14.97 -17.56
C LEU A 420 -16.31 -15.72 -17.43
N ARG A 421 -16.35 -17.07 -17.33
CA ARG A 421 -15.13 -17.88 -17.24
C ARG A 421 -14.25 -17.77 -18.48
N ASP A 422 -14.85 -17.66 -19.66
CA ASP A 422 -14.14 -17.47 -20.94
C ASP A 422 -13.41 -16.09 -21.02
N MET A 423 -13.72 -15.12 -20.13
CA MET A 423 -12.97 -13.84 -20.00
C MET A 423 -11.71 -13.98 -19.13
N CYS A 424 -11.57 -15.05 -18.35
CA CYS A 424 -10.62 -15.13 -17.24
C CYS A 424 -9.50 -16.15 -17.49
N VAL A 425 -8.26 -15.73 -17.24
CA VAL A 425 -7.06 -16.58 -17.38
C VAL A 425 -6.38 -16.70 -16.03
N PHE A 426 -6.59 -17.83 -15.35
CA PHE A 426 -6.02 -18.13 -14.03
C PHE A 426 -4.67 -18.85 -14.14
N ALA A 427 -3.61 -18.32 -13.52
CA ALA A 427 -2.27 -18.94 -13.50
C ALA A 427 -1.52 -18.68 -12.18
N PRO A 428 -0.65 -19.59 -11.71
CA PRO A 428 0.26 -19.29 -10.62
C PRO A 428 1.28 -18.22 -11.03
N HIS A 429 1.58 -17.26 -10.15
CA HIS A 429 2.56 -16.19 -10.38
C HIS A 429 3.10 -15.63 -9.05
N ASN A 430 4.41 -15.54 -8.92
CA ASN A 430 5.08 -14.83 -7.85
C ASN A 430 5.43 -13.40 -8.29
N LEU A 431 4.68 -12.42 -7.81
CA LEU A 431 4.80 -11.00 -8.19
C LEU A 431 6.19 -10.37 -7.90
N LEU A 432 6.97 -10.97 -6.98
CA LEU A 432 8.31 -10.48 -6.61
C LEU A 432 9.44 -11.08 -7.47
N HIS A 433 9.19 -12.18 -8.18
CA HIS A 433 10.22 -12.97 -8.89
C HIS A 433 9.90 -13.28 -10.35
N ASN A 434 8.62 -13.44 -10.72
CA ASN A 434 8.23 -13.79 -12.08
C ASN A 434 8.06 -12.54 -12.96
N PRO A 435 8.38 -12.61 -14.27
CA PRO A 435 8.16 -11.50 -15.19
C PRO A 435 6.69 -11.01 -15.18
N PRO A 436 6.45 -9.69 -15.20
CA PRO A 436 5.10 -9.14 -15.27
C PRO A 436 4.43 -9.38 -16.63
N PHE A 437 3.09 -9.38 -16.63
CA PHE A 437 2.33 -9.21 -17.87
C PHE A 437 2.50 -7.80 -18.41
N SER A 438 2.73 -7.66 -19.71
CA SER A 438 2.83 -6.35 -20.34
C SER A 438 1.53 -5.93 -21.06
N ARG A 439 1.41 -4.61 -21.25
CA ARG A 439 0.28 -3.96 -21.95
C ARG A 439 -1.06 -4.23 -21.27
N ILE A 440 -1.12 -3.97 -19.97
CA ILE A 440 -2.33 -4.04 -19.15
C ILE A 440 -2.99 -2.65 -19.07
N ASP A 441 -4.30 -2.58 -19.18
CA ASP A 441 -5.05 -1.31 -19.11
C ASP A 441 -5.48 -0.98 -17.68
N PHE A 442 -5.80 -2.01 -16.89
CA PHE A 442 -6.25 -1.87 -15.52
C PHE A 442 -5.69 -2.99 -14.64
N ILE A 443 -5.11 -2.63 -13.49
CA ILE A 443 -4.63 -3.57 -12.48
C ILE A 443 -5.47 -3.37 -11.22
N SER A 444 -5.97 -4.48 -10.65
CA SER A 444 -6.58 -4.51 -9.33
C SER A 444 -5.68 -5.31 -8.39
N CYS A 445 -4.89 -4.61 -7.57
CA CYS A 445 -3.90 -5.20 -6.67
C CYS A 445 -4.29 -4.85 -5.23
N ARG A 446 -5.30 -5.55 -4.72
CA ARG A 446 -5.98 -5.19 -3.47
C ARG A 446 -5.68 -6.15 -2.34
N ASN A 447 -5.43 -5.58 -1.15
CA ASN A 447 -5.15 -6.30 0.08
C ASN A 447 -3.97 -7.28 0.00
N LEU A 448 -2.94 -6.92 -0.80
CA LEU A 448 -1.70 -7.69 -0.99
C LEU A 448 -0.50 -6.95 -0.40
N LEU A 449 -0.39 -5.65 -0.64
CA LEU A 449 0.72 -4.81 -0.17
C LEU A 449 0.80 -4.75 1.35
N ILE A 450 -0.34 -4.95 2.03
CA ILE A 450 -0.41 -5.04 3.50
C ILE A 450 0.51 -6.12 4.11
N TYR A 451 0.86 -7.17 3.37
CA TYR A 451 1.72 -8.26 3.85
C TYR A 451 3.22 -8.02 3.62
N PHE A 452 3.57 -7.14 2.70
CA PHE A 452 4.95 -6.84 2.29
C PHE A 452 5.60 -5.76 3.16
N ASP A 453 6.94 -5.80 3.24
CA ASP A 453 7.73 -4.66 3.74
C ASP A 453 7.79 -3.50 2.72
N SER A 454 8.43 -2.39 3.09
CA SER A 454 8.53 -1.21 2.22
C SER A 454 9.39 -1.46 0.96
N THR A 455 10.39 -2.33 1.03
CA THR A 455 11.28 -2.68 -0.09
C THR A 455 10.52 -3.49 -1.14
N ALA A 456 9.80 -4.52 -0.71
CA ALA A 456 8.95 -5.37 -1.52
C ALA A 456 7.76 -4.59 -2.10
N GLN A 457 7.10 -3.72 -1.32
CA GLN A 457 6.08 -2.80 -1.84
C GLN A 457 6.61 -1.94 -2.99
N LYS A 458 7.79 -1.33 -2.84
CA LYS A 458 8.42 -0.53 -3.91
C LYS A 458 8.74 -1.36 -5.16
N LYS A 459 9.21 -2.60 -4.99
CA LYS A 459 9.47 -3.54 -6.11
C LYS A 459 8.18 -3.92 -6.83
N VAL A 460 7.12 -4.24 -6.09
CA VAL A 460 5.79 -4.56 -6.64
C VAL A 460 5.23 -3.36 -7.40
N LEU A 461 5.18 -2.17 -6.80
CA LEU A 461 4.63 -0.97 -7.45
C LEU A 461 5.39 -0.60 -8.73
N SER A 462 6.71 -0.77 -8.76
CA SER A 462 7.53 -0.61 -9.98
C SER A 462 7.17 -1.64 -11.06
N THR A 463 6.92 -2.89 -10.65
CA THR A 463 6.50 -3.99 -11.53
C THR A 463 5.10 -3.75 -12.12
N LEU A 464 4.15 -3.27 -11.31
CA LEU A 464 2.81 -2.89 -11.77
C LEU A 464 2.86 -1.68 -12.71
N HIS A 465 3.70 -0.66 -12.44
CA HIS A 465 3.90 0.49 -13.33
C HIS A 465 4.44 0.09 -14.71
N PHE A 466 5.41 -0.84 -14.76
CA PHE A 466 5.95 -1.41 -15.99
C PHE A 466 4.89 -2.16 -16.81
N SER A 467 3.97 -2.83 -16.12
CA SER A 467 2.92 -3.66 -16.70
C SER A 467 1.86 -2.83 -17.44
N LEU A 468 1.54 -1.66 -16.90
CA LEU A 468 0.49 -0.77 -17.39
C LEU A 468 0.84 -0.10 -18.73
N ASN A 469 -0.17 0.03 -19.58
CA ASN A 469 -0.15 0.92 -20.74
C ASN A 469 -0.07 2.39 -20.31
N GLU A 470 0.29 3.29 -21.22
CA GLU A 470 0.09 4.72 -21.00
C GLU A 470 -1.40 5.03 -20.82
N GLY A 471 -1.74 5.85 -19.83
CA GLY A 471 -3.13 6.03 -19.39
C GLY A 471 -3.75 4.82 -18.69
N GLY A 472 -2.98 3.77 -18.39
CA GLY A 472 -3.44 2.63 -17.60
C GLY A 472 -3.61 2.95 -16.11
N TYR A 473 -4.46 2.19 -15.42
CA TYR A 473 -4.88 2.47 -14.05
C TYR A 473 -4.54 1.34 -13.07
N LEU A 474 -4.28 1.71 -11.81
CA LEU A 474 -4.03 0.81 -10.68
C LEU A 474 -5.07 1.08 -9.58
N LEU A 475 -5.75 0.04 -9.11
CA LEU A 475 -6.62 0.05 -7.95
C LEU A 475 -5.95 -0.71 -6.79
N LEU A 476 -5.92 -0.10 -5.61
CA LEU A 476 -5.44 -0.71 -4.36
C LEU A 476 -6.59 -0.91 -3.35
N GLY A 477 -6.37 -1.65 -2.28
CA GLY A 477 -7.32 -1.78 -1.17
C GLY A 477 -7.38 -0.51 -0.31
N LYS A 478 -8.47 -0.31 0.44
CA LYS A 478 -8.70 0.91 1.25
C LYS A 478 -7.51 1.32 2.14
N SER A 479 -6.87 0.36 2.79
CA SER A 479 -5.75 0.55 3.73
C SER A 479 -4.37 0.61 3.05
N GLU A 480 -4.32 0.64 1.72
CA GLU A 480 -3.10 0.61 0.92
C GLU A 480 -2.92 1.92 0.14
N THR A 481 -1.66 2.32 -0.07
CA THR A 481 -1.30 3.51 -0.86
C THR A 481 -0.06 3.21 -1.70
N VAL A 482 0.24 4.08 -2.67
CA VAL A 482 1.49 3.99 -3.46
C VAL A 482 2.74 4.43 -2.70
N GLY A 483 2.58 5.01 -1.49
CA GLY A 483 3.67 5.44 -0.62
C GLY A 483 4.77 6.24 -1.34
N THR A 484 6.03 5.84 -1.11
CA THR A 484 7.24 6.41 -1.74
C THR A 484 7.33 6.20 -3.26
N SER A 485 6.39 5.47 -3.87
CA SER A 485 6.27 5.32 -5.32
C SER A 485 5.28 6.31 -5.94
N SER A 486 4.93 7.39 -5.23
CA SER A 486 4.10 8.50 -5.74
C SER A 486 4.66 9.15 -7.02
N LEU A 487 5.96 9.07 -7.27
CA LEU A 487 6.58 9.51 -8.53
C LEU A 487 6.14 8.67 -9.76
N LEU A 488 5.60 7.46 -9.55
CA LEU A 488 5.12 6.58 -10.63
C LEU A 488 3.62 6.72 -10.92
N PHE A 489 2.83 7.31 -10.02
CA PHE A 489 1.36 7.29 -10.08
C PHE A 489 0.73 8.65 -9.74
N ASN A 490 -0.33 9.02 -10.46
CA ASN A 490 -1.23 10.12 -10.12
C ASN A 490 -2.46 9.57 -9.40
N ALA A 491 -2.90 10.19 -8.31
CA ALA A 491 -4.19 9.84 -7.70
C ALA A 491 -5.34 10.30 -8.61
N VAL A 492 -6.26 9.39 -8.95
CA VAL A 492 -7.50 9.67 -9.69
C VAL A 492 -8.67 9.74 -8.71
N SER A 493 -8.65 8.90 -7.67
CA SER A 493 -9.49 9.05 -6.50
C SER A 493 -8.76 8.52 -5.27
N SER A 494 -8.42 9.41 -4.34
CA SER A 494 -7.82 9.06 -3.05
C SER A 494 -8.77 8.31 -2.13
N THR A 495 -10.08 8.51 -2.30
CA THR A 495 -11.16 7.80 -1.58
C THR A 495 -11.23 6.34 -1.97
N PHE A 496 -11.24 6.05 -3.28
CA PHE A 496 -11.34 4.69 -3.82
C PHE A 496 -9.98 4.03 -4.10
N LYS A 497 -8.86 4.68 -3.73
CA LYS A 497 -7.47 4.23 -3.99
C LYS A 497 -7.23 3.86 -5.46
N LEU A 498 -7.79 4.66 -6.36
CA LEU A 498 -7.61 4.54 -7.81
C LEU A 498 -6.53 5.52 -8.27
N TYR A 499 -5.55 5.00 -9.02
CA TYR A 499 -4.40 5.73 -9.51
C TYR A 499 -4.24 5.56 -11.02
N ALA A 500 -3.75 6.58 -11.70
CA ALA A 500 -3.31 6.52 -13.10
C ALA A 500 -1.79 6.42 -13.17
N ARG A 501 -1.27 5.66 -14.12
CA ARG A 501 0.16 5.57 -14.42
C ARG A 501 0.69 6.94 -14.88
N LYS A 502 1.68 7.51 -14.18
CA LYS A 502 2.41 8.69 -14.68
C LYS A 502 3.22 8.30 -15.91
N LYS A 503 3.26 9.20 -16.92
CA LYS A 503 4.25 9.12 -18.00
C LYS A 503 5.63 9.28 -17.35
N SER A 504 6.45 8.25 -17.49
CA SER A 504 7.86 8.26 -17.08
C SER A 504 8.68 8.16 -18.35
N VAL A 505 9.52 9.16 -18.63
CA VAL A 505 10.31 9.15 -19.85
C VAL A 505 11.64 8.45 -19.61
N GLY A 506 11.63 7.16 -19.90
CA GLY A 506 12.79 6.29 -19.91
C GLY A 506 12.45 5.03 -20.69
N VAL A 507 13.48 4.28 -21.11
CA VAL A 507 13.26 2.88 -21.52
C VAL A 507 12.50 2.20 -20.38
N ARG A 508 11.47 1.39 -20.70
CA ARG A 508 10.77 0.57 -19.70
C ARG A 508 11.81 -0.28 -18.98
N LYS A 509 12.33 0.18 -17.84
CA LYS A 509 13.29 -0.58 -17.04
C LYS A 509 12.52 -1.77 -16.52
N ALA A 510 12.81 -2.95 -17.05
CA ALA A 510 12.35 -4.18 -16.43
C ALA A 510 12.81 -4.14 -14.97
N PRO A 511 11.94 -4.45 -13.99
CA PRO A 511 12.36 -4.54 -12.61
C PRO A 511 13.53 -5.52 -12.51
N GLU A 512 14.46 -5.27 -11.59
CA GLU A 512 15.57 -6.21 -11.34
C GLU A 512 15.00 -7.53 -10.83
N LEU A 513 14.87 -8.48 -11.75
CA LEU A 513 14.58 -9.87 -11.46
C LEU A 513 15.85 -10.47 -10.88
N ALA A 514 15.81 -10.87 -9.62
CA ALA A 514 16.93 -11.56 -9.00
C ALA A 514 17.17 -12.87 -9.76
N PRO A 515 18.40 -13.17 -10.23
CA PRO A 515 18.67 -14.41 -10.92
C PRO A 515 18.48 -15.58 -9.95
N ASP A 516 17.63 -16.53 -10.33
CA ASP A 516 17.36 -17.72 -9.55
C ASP A 516 18.61 -18.63 -9.56
N PHE A 517 19.37 -18.63 -8.46
CA PHE A 517 20.60 -19.42 -8.30
C PHE A 517 20.32 -20.91 -8.00
N SER A 518 19.27 -21.49 -8.59
CA SER A 518 18.88 -22.89 -8.47
C SER A 518 18.99 -23.68 -9.79
N GLY A 519 19.97 -23.34 -10.64
CA GLY A 519 20.04 -23.85 -12.03
C GLY A 519 21.43 -24.20 -12.57
N LYS A 520 22.40 -24.62 -11.75
CA LYS A 520 23.77 -24.96 -12.19
C LYS A 520 23.86 -26.31 -12.93
N LEU A 521 23.05 -26.51 -13.98
CA LEU A 521 23.13 -27.65 -14.91
C LEU A 521 22.25 -27.49 -16.19
N MET A 522 22.21 -26.30 -16.83
CA MET A 522 21.48 -26.16 -18.12
C MET A 522 22.10 -25.25 -19.20
N LEU A 523 23.31 -24.71 -19.01
CA LEU A 523 23.92 -23.78 -19.98
C LEU A 523 24.54 -24.43 -21.23
N ASP A 524 24.58 -25.77 -21.30
CA ASP A 524 25.22 -26.53 -22.41
C ASP A 524 24.24 -27.11 -23.45
N ARG A 525 22.92 -26.84 -23.36
CA ARG A 525 21.92 -27.43 -24.28
C ARG A 525 21.10 -26.47 -25.12
N ILE A 526 21.21 -25.16 -24.93
CA ILE A 526 20.44 -24.17 -25.71
C ILE A 526 21.15 -23.75 -27.02
N VAL A 527 22.48 -23.94 -27.12
CA VAL A 527 23.30 -23.53 -28.28
C VAL A 527 23.06 -24.36 -29.56
N LYS A 528 22.24 -25.42 -29.54
CA LYS A 528 22.08 -26.35 -30.68
C LYS A 528 20.68 -26.50 -31.28
N THR A 529 19.68 -25.71 -30.88
CA THR A 529 18.29 -25.93 -31.34
C THR A 529 17.54 -24.66 -31.78
N LEU A 530 18.23 -23.71 -32.40
CA LEU A 530 17.59 -22.60 -33.15
C LEU A 530 18.15 -22.50 -34.57
N SER A 531 18.10 -23.62 -35.29
CA SER A 531 18.10 -23.65 -36.76
C SER A 531 16.69 -24.02 -37.22
N GLY A 532 15.96 -23.05 -37.79
CA GLY A 532 14.63 -23.33 -38.34
C GLY A 532 13.75 -22.09 -38.49
N LYS A 533 13.54 -21.68 -39.76
CA LYS A 533 12.51 -20.74 -40.23
C LYS A 533 12.61 -19.29 -39.73
N LYS A 534 13.41 -18.49 -40.45
CA LYS A 534 13.05 -17.09 -40.70
C LYS A 534 11.91 -17.05 -41.73
N ASP A 535 10.78 -16.45 -41.37
CA ASP A 535 9.86 -15.93 -42.37
C ASP A 535 10.46 -14.72 -43.09
N ARG A 536 9.88 -14.35 -44.24
CA ARG A 536 10.47 -13.38 -45.18
C ARG A 536 10.54 -11.98 -44.58
N ALA A 537 11.76 -11.45 -44.44
CA ALA A 537 11.99 -10.04 -44.14
C ALA A 537 11.39 -9.13 -45.22
N THR A 538 10.78 -8.04 -44.80
CA THR A 538 10.35 -6.95 -45.71
C THR A 538 11.51 -5.99 -45.95
N SER A 539 11.49 -5.23 -47.05
CA SER A 539 12.56 -4.29 -47.41
C SER A 539 12.88 -3.29 -46.28
N SER A 540 11.85 -2.86 -45.55
CA SER A 540 11.97 -1.95 -44.40
C SER A 540 12.86 -2.46 -43.27
N GLU A 541 13.03 -3.78 -43.08
CA GLU A 541 13.94 -4.32 -42.06
C GLU A 541 15.40 -4.26 -42.51
N LEU A 542 15.66 -4.37 -43.81
CA LEU A 542 17.02 -4.25 -44.35
C LEU A 542 17.50 -2.79 -44.21
N ASP A 543 16.68 -1.83 -44.60
CA ASP A 543 17.00 -0.40 -44.50
C ASP A 543 17.21 0.00 -43.02
N HIS A 544 16.33 -0.40 -42.11
CA HIS A 544 16.51 -0.15 -40.66
C HIS A 544 17.77 -0.85 -40.10
N THR A 545 18.17 -2.01 -40.63
CA THR A 545 19.39 -2.70 -40.18
C THR A 545 20.64 -2.02 -40.73
N ILE A 546 20.60 -1.53 -41.98
CA ILE A 546 21.66 -0.72 -42.60
C ILE A 546 21.80 0.60 -41.84
N ASP A 547 20.72 1.34 -41.60
CA ASP A 547 20.72 2.60 -40.85
C ASP A 547 21.24 2.40 -39.43
N ALA A 548 20.79 1.37 -38.70
CA ALA A 548 21.30 1.07 -37.37
C ALA A 548 22.81 0.74 -37.38
N THR A 549 23.29 0.06 -38.43
CA THR A 549 24.71 -0.29 -38.58
C THR A 549 25.55 0.93 -38.95
N LEU A 550 25.13 1.73 -39.93
CA LEU A 550 25.78 2.99 -40.32
C LEU A 550 25.81 3.98 -39.16
N LEU A 551 24.69 4.14 -38.44
CA LEU A 551 24.65 4.92 -37.21
C LEU A 551 25.65 4.38 -36.18
N SER A 552 25.79 3.06 -35.99
CA SER A 552 26.78 2.53 -35.03
C SER A 552 28.24 2.76 -35.43
N LEU A 553 28.55 2.80 -36.73
CA LEU A 553 29.92 2.94 -37.26
C LEU A 553 30.37 4.40 -37.41
N PHE A 554 29.44 5.32 -37.65
CA PHE A 554 29.73 6.72 -37.97
C PHE A 554 29.16 7.74 -36.97
N MET A 555 28.63 7.31 -35.80
CA MET A 555 28.18 8.26 -34.78
C MET A 555 29.35 9.06 -34.20
N PRO A 556 29.34 10.41 -34.26
CA PRO A 556 30.23 11.19 -33.42
C PRO A 556 29.90 10.97 -31.94
N ALA A 557 30.80 11.38 -31.05
CA ALA A 557 30.51 11.36 -29.62
C ALA A 557 29.48 12.45 -29.31
N CYS A 558 28.33 12.08 -28.76
CA CYS A 558 27.26 13.03 -28.46
C CYS A 558 26.62 12.77 -27.10
N VAL A 559 26.08 13.85 -26.52
CA VAL A 559 25.43 13.83 -25.21
C VAL A 559 24.19 14.69 -25.26
N VAL A 560 23.05 14.19 -24.78
CA VAL A 560 21.83 14.97 -24.61
C VAL A 560 21.73 15.41 -23.16
N ILE A 561 21.57 16.72 -22.94
CA ILE A 561 21.37 17.33 -21.62
C ILE A 561 20.03 18.05 -21.53
N ASN A 562 19.55 18.25 -20.31
CA ASN A 562 18.45 19.17 -20.02
C ASN A 562 18.93 20.58 -19.65
N LYS A 563 17.99 21.47 -19.32
CA LYS A 563 18.28 22.85 -18.89
C LYS A 563 19.09 22.92 -17.59
N SER A 564 18.96 21.93 -16.71
CA SER A 564 19.74 21.76 -15.48
C SER A 564 21.16 21.20 -15.72
N MET A 565 21.56 21.02 -16.99
CA MET A 565 22.85 20.47 -17.42
C MET A 565 23.08 19.01 -16.98
N GLU A 566 22.02 18.26 -16.70
CA GLU A 566 22.08 16.83 -16.41
C GLU A 566 22.05 16.01 -17.69
N ILE A 567 22.86 14.95 -17.76
CA ILE A 567 22.94 14.06 -18.91
C ILE A 567 21.75 13.11 -18.92
N ILE A 568 20.86 13.32 -19.88
CA ILE A 568 19.72 12.43 -20.17
C ILE A 568 20.18 11.21 -20.99
N LYS A 569 21.16 11.37 -21.88
CA LYS A 569 21.60 10.29 -22.77
C LYS A 569 23.01 10.45 -23.34
N PHE A 570 23.77 9.35 -23.37
CA PHE A 570 25.03 9.23 -24.11
C PHE A 570 24.80 8.56 -25.49
N ARG A 571 25.60 8.96 -26.48
CA ARG A 571 25.64 8.44 -27.85
C ARG A 571 27.08 8.45 -28.37
N GLY A 572 27.49 7.44 -29.13
CA GLY A 572 28.90 7.31 -29.57
C GLY A 572 29.89 7.08 -28.41
N LEU A 573 31.19 7.26 -28.70
CA LEU A 573 32.29 7.03 -27.75
C LEU A 573 32.69 8.31 -27.00
N THR A 574 32.07 8.57 -25.85
CA THR A 574 32.26 9.84 -25.09
C THR A 574 33.45 9.86 -24.13
N SER A 575 34.15 8.73 -23.92
CA SER A 575 35.22 8.57 -22.92
C SER A 575 36.48 9.42 -23.14
N LEU A 576 36.64 10.00 -24.33
CA LEU A 576 37.72 10.94 -24.66
C LEU A 576 37.46 12.35 -24.12
N TYR A 577 36.18 12.72 -23.95
CA TYR A 577 35.73 14.06 -23.56
C TYR A 577 35.21 14.10 -22.13
N LEU A 578 34.65 12.98 -21.65
CA LEU A 578 34.08 12.82 -20.32
C LEU A 578 34.89 11.85 -19.46
N ALA A 579 34.85 12.08 -18.15
CA ALA A 579 35.41 11.23 -17.10
C ALA A 579 34.43 11.16 -15.92
N HIS A 580 34.57 10.16 -15.06
CA HIS A 580 33.79 10.11 -13.83
C HIS A 580 34.41 11.04 -12.77
N PRO A 581 33.62 11.91 -12.12
CA PRO A 581 34.12 12.73 -11.02
C PRO A 581 34.51 11.84 -9.82
N SER A 582 35.61 12.19 -9.15
CA SER A 582 36.01 11.56 -7.89
C SER A 582 35.21 12.14 -6.73
N GLY A 583 34.22 11.40 -6.22
CA GLY A 583 33.36 11.84 -5.10
C GLY A 583 31.93 11.32 -5.26
N ASN A 584 30.96 12.14 -4.85
CA ASN A 584 29.53 11.83 -5.00
C ASN A 584 29.16 11.64 -6.48
N ALA A 585 28.37 10.59 -6.76
CA ALA A 585 27.93 10.29 -8.12
C ALA A 585 27.05 11.42 -8.67
N SER A 586 27.41 11.96 -9.84
CA SER A 586 26.65 13.00 -10.54
C SER A 586 26.64 12.72 -12.04
N LEU A 587 25.48 12.98 -12.67
CA LEU A 587 25.32 12.98 -14.12
C LEU A 587 25.32 14.41 -14.69
N ASN A 588 25.75 15.41 -13.93
CA ASN A 588 25.90 16.77 -14.44
C ASN A 588 27.07 16.84 -15.45
N ILE A 589 26.80 17.37 -16.65
CA ILE A 589 27.78 17.39 -17.74
C ILE A 589 29.05 18.15 -17.38
N LEU A 590 28.98 19.26 -16.65
CA LEU A 590 30.17 20.05 -16.29
C LEU A 590 31.02 19.30 -15.25
N LYS A 591 30.39 18.54 -14.34
CA LYS A 591 31.09 17.68 -13.37
C LYS A 591 31.68 16.41 -14.01
N MET A 592 31.13 15.95 -15.13
CA MET A 592 31.63 14.80 -15.91
C MET A 592 32.59 15.17 -17.04
N THR A 593 32.74 16.45 -17.37
CA THR A 593 33.59 16.89 -18.49
C THR A 593 35.04 17.03 -18.04
N ARG A 594 36.00 16.57 -18.86
CA ARG A 594 37.43 16.72 -18.52
C ARG A 594 37.82 18.21 -18.47
N PRO A 595 38.73 18.63 -17.56
CA PRO A 595 39.00 20.04 -17.27
C PRO A 595 39.28 20.92 -18.50
N GLU A 596 39.92 20.37 -19.52
CA GLU A 596 40.28 21.03 -20.78
C GLU A 596 39.06 21.54 -21.56
N PHE A 597 37.89 20.90 -21.40
CA PHE A 597 36.67 21.21 -22.14
C PHE A 597 35.64 22.00 -21.31
N VAL A 598 35.75 22.04 -19.97
CA VAL A 598 34.70 22.58 -19.08
C VAL A 598 34.36 24.04 -19.38
N PHE A 599 35.37 24.89 -19.62
CA PHE A 599 35.17 26.32 -19.86
C PHE A 599 34.39 26.59 -21.16
N GLU A 600 34.87 26.08 -22.28
CA GLU A 600 34.19 26.26 -23.58
C GLU A 600 32.83 25.59 -23.63
N LEU A 601 32.67 24.42 -22.99
CA LEU A 601 31.37 23.75 -22.89
C LEU A 601 30.36 24.56 -22.08
N ARG A 602 30.77 25.12 -20.93
CA ARG A 602 29.90 25.97 -20.10
C ARG A 602 29.46 27.22 -20.87
N ASN A 603 30.38 27.85 -21.59
CA ASN A 603 30.08 29.01 -22.43
C ASN A 603 29.12 28.67 -23.56
N ALA A 604 29.36 27.56 -24.29
CA ALA A 604 28.49 27.11 -25.38
C ALA A 604 27.08 26.78 -24.88
N ILE A 605 26.93 26.01 -23.80
CA ILE A 605 25.61 25.67 -23.22
C ILE A 605 24.86 26.95 -22.81
N TYR A 606 25.52 27.88 -22.12
CA TYR A 606 24.89 29.13 -21.68
C TYR A 606 24.45 30.01 -22.87
N GLU A 607 25.27 30.08 -23.92
CA GLU A 607 24.98 30.82 -25.15
C GLU A 607 23.79 30.22 -25.91
N VAL A 608 23.69 28.88 -26.00
CA VAL A 608 22.51 28.20 -26.59
C VAL A 608 21.25 28.41 -25.75
N ILE A 609 21.32 28.22 -24.42
CA ILE A 609 20.16 28.44 -23.52
C ILE A 609 19.62 29.87 -23.66
N LYS A 610 20.49 30.86 -23.82
CA LYS A 610 20.11 32.27 -23.94
C LYS A 610 19.58 32.66 -25.33
N THR A 611 20.12 32.08 -26.39
CA THR A 611 19.82 32.48 -27.78
C THR A 611 18.87 31.56 -28.53
N ASN A 612 18.67 30.34 -28.01
CA ASN A 612 17.99 29.21 -28.66
C ASN A 612 18.48 28.94 -30.10
N LYS A 613 19.77 29.11 -30.34
CA LYS A 613 20.44 28.84 -31.63
C LYS A 613 21.65 27.93 -31.41
N PRO A 614 22.03 27.11 -32.40
CA PRO A 614 23.26 26.32 -32.32
C PRO A 614 24.50 27.18 -32.09
N VAL A 615 25.43 26.69 -31.26
CA VAL A 615 26.72 27.32 -30.96
C VAL A 615 27.83 26.30 -31.18
N SER A 616 28.87 26.70 -31.90
CA SER A 616 30.07 25.89 -32.16
C SER A 616 31.31 26.58 -31.59
N LYS A 617 32.19 25.82 -30.95
CA LYS A 617 33.51 26.23 -30.45
C LYS A 617 34.56 25.27 -31.01
N SER A 618 35.67 25.79 -31.51
CA SER A 618 36.72 25.02 -32.19
C SER A 618 38.10 25.38 -31.65
N GLY A 619 39.06 24.45 -31.77
CA GLY A 619 40.45 24.69 -31.37
C GLY A 619 40.74 24.38 -29.90
N ILE A 620 39.92 23.55 -29.24
CA ILE A 620 40.20 23.13 -27.86
C ILE A 620 41.35 22.10 -27.89
N HIS A 621 42.46 22.42 -27.23
CA HIS A 621 43.66 21.58 -27.24
C HIS A 621 43.62 20.51 -26.14
N LEU A 622 43.86 19.26 -26.52
CA LEU A 622 44.07 18.16 -25.57
C LEU A 622 45.47 18.25 -24.93
N ASN A 623 45.53 18.33 -23.60
CA ASN A 623 46.79 18.30 -22.84
C ASN A 623 47.37 16.86 -22.79
N HIS A 624 47.91 16.38 -23.91
CA HIS A 624 48.66 15.12 -23.91
C HIS A 624 50.04 15.29 -23.27
N VAL A 625 50.44 14.25 -22.52
CA VAL A 625 51.74 14.13 -21.86
C VAL A 625 52.88 14.28 -22.87
N LYS A 626 53.96 14.97 -22.47
CA LYS A 626 55.17 15.23 -23.26
C LYS A 626 55.73 13.98 -23.95
N GLN A 627 55.34 13.69 -25.20
CA GLN A 627 56.12 12.82 -26.08
C GLN A 627 55.85 12.89 -27.59
N ASP A 628 54.73 13.45 -28.06
CA ASP A 628 54.43 13.54 -29.51
C ASP A 628 54.18 14.97 -30.03
N LEU A 629 54.64 15.21 -31.26
CA LEU A 629 54.63 16.50 -31.97
C LEU A 629 53.25 16.89 -32.59
N PHE A 630 52.15 16.31 -32.10
CA PHE A 630 50.81 16.50 -32.66
C PHE A 630 49.84 17.09 -31.64
N VAL A 631 49.43 18.35 -31.88
CA VAL A 631 48.35 18.99 -31.12
C VAL A 631 47.01 18.55 -31.72
N GLN A 632 46.35 17.56 -31.11
CA GLN A 632 44.97 17.24 -31.45
C GLN A 632 44.05 18.38 -30.97
N SER A 633 43.29 18.93 -31.92
CA SER A 633 42.27 19.94 -31.64
C SER A 633 40.88 19.31 -31.69
N VAL A 634 40.00 19.76 -30.80
CA VAL A 634 38.63 19.31 -30.70
C VAL A 634 37.71 20.48 -31.05
N SER A 635 36.62 20.18 -31.76
CA SER A 635 35.47 21.07 -31.84
C SER A 635 34.27 20.49 -31.09
N LEU A 636 33.48 21.41 -30.57
CA LEU A 636 32.30 21.19 -29.75
C LEU A 636 31.14 21.97 -30.35
N GLU A 637 30.03 21.29 -30.59
CA GLU A 637 28.79 21.95 -30.98
C GLU A 637 27.69 21.67 -29.97
N VAL A 638 26.86 22.66 -29.69
CA VAL A 638 25.68 22.53 -28.84
C VAL A 638 24.47 23.01 -29.64
N HIS A 639 23.48 22.14 -29.81
CA HIS A 639 22.29 22.36 -30.63
C HIS A 639 21.03 22.24 -29.75
N PRO A 640 20.08 23.20 -29.78
CA PRO A 640 18.78 23.01 -29.16
C PRO A 640 17.99 21.96 -29.95
N LEU A 641 17.27 21.08 -29.23
CA LEU A 641 16.44 20.04 -29.85
C LEU A 641 14.98 20.49 -29.88
N ASP A 642 14.42 20.61 -31.08
CA ASP A 642 13.00 20.94 -31.30
C ASP A 642 12.14 19.68 -31.16
N ILE A 643 11.71 19.39 -29.93
CA ILE A 643 10.88 18.22 -29.57
C ILE A 643 9.88 18.61 -28.48
N GLU A 644 8.66 18.09 -28.54
CA GLU A 644 7.73 18.16 -27.41
C GLU A 644 8.24 17.30 -26.23
N TRP A 645 8.80 17.98 -25.23
CA TRP A 645 9.31 17.40 -23.98
C TRP A 645 8.91 18.32 -22.80
N ASP A 646 8.93 17.80 -21.58
CA ASP A 646 8.54 18.55 -20.38
C ASP A 646 9.49 19.74 -20.07
N GLU A 647 10.68 19.76 -20.66
CA GLU A 647 11.72 20.80 -20.54
C GLU A 647 12.59 20.87 -21.82
N PRO A 648 13.21 22.01 -22.16
CA PRO A 648 14.05 22.12 -23.36
C PRO A 648 15.33 21.28 -23.23
N LEU A 649 15.64 20.52 -24.27
CA LEU A 649 16.81 19.64 -24.37
C LEU A 649 17.86 20.20 -25.33
N TYR A 650 19.13 19.90 -25.05
CA TYR A 650 20.27 20.31 -25.87
C TYR A 650 21.14 19.10 -26.23
N LEU A 651 21.52 18.99 -27.50
CA LEU A 651 22.44 18.00 -28.02
C LEU A 651 23.85 18.60 -28.10
N ILE A 652 24.79 18.00 -27.38
CA ILE A 652 26.21 18.29 -27.46
C ILE A 652 26.84 17.28 -28.43
N VAL A 653 27.64 17.75 -29.38
CA VAL A 653 28.41 16.94 -30.33
C VAL A 653 29.88 17.29 -30.20
N PHE A 654 30.73 16.27 -30.03
CA PHE A 654 32.18 16.41 -30.02
C PHE A 654 32.76 15.81 -31.30
N SER A 655 33.71 16.50 -31.93
CA SER A 655 34.44 15.97 -33.08
C SER A 655 35.93 16.31 -33.01
N MET A 656 36.78 15.41 -33.52
CA MET A 656 38.22 15.64 -33.65
C MET A 656 38.52 16.39 -34.94
N GLN A 657 39.36 17.41 -34.84
CA GLN A 657 39.97 18.09 -35.99
C GLN A 657 41.44 17.66 -36.10
N GLN A 658 41.87 17.34 -37.32
CA GLN A 658 43.29 17.15 -37.61
C GLN A 658 43.94 18.53 -37.78
N THR A 659 44.96 18.81 -36.96
CA THR A 659 45.75 20.03 -37.07
C THR A 659 46.98 19.75 -37.93
N GLU A 660 47.25 20.59 -38.93
CA GLU A 660 48.50 20.55 -39.71
C GLU A 660 49.72 20.98 -38.86
N GLN A 661 50.93 20.67 -39.33
CA GLN A 661 52.17 20.92 -38.60
C GLN A 661 52.37 22.40 -38.26
N LEU A 662 52.74 22.68 -37.00
CA LEU A 662 53.23 23.98 -36.58
C LEU A 662 54.60 24.27 -37.23
N VAL A 663 54.61 25.17 -38.22
CA VAL A 663 55.85 25.80 -38.70
C VAL A 663 56.30 26.80 -37.64
N GLU A 664 57.50 26.60 -37.08
CA GLU A 664 58.11 27.53 -36.14
C GLU A 664 58.24 28.92 -36.75
N ASN A 665 57.78 29.97 -36.04
CA ASN A 665 58.46 31.27 -36.01
C ASN A 665 57.94 32.20 -34.90
N ASN A 666 58.87 32.93 -34.27
CA ASN A 666 58.66 34.02 -33.31
C ASN A 666 58.08 33.69 -31.92
N ILE A 667 58.77 32.82 -31.18
CA ILE A 667 58.63 32.68 -29.71
C ILE A 667 59.96 33.08 -29.03
N ALA A 668 60.06 34.35 -28.58
CA ALA A 668 61.22 34.84 -27.81
C ALA A 668 60.97 36.12 -26.98
N GLN A 669 59.99 36.96 -27.35
CA GLN A 669 59.72 38.24 -26.64
C GLN A 669 58.26 38.45 -26.19
N LYS A 670 57.34 37.53 -26.50
CA LYS A 670 55.97 37.53 -25.93
C LYS A 670 55.84 36.70 -24.65
N ASP A 671 56.64 35.65 -24.50
CA ASP A 671 56.49 34.63 -23.45
C ASP A 671 56.41 35.19 -22.03
N HIS A 672 57.29 36.12 -21.64
CA HIS A 672 57.33 36.49 -20.23
C HIS A 672 56.13 37.34 -19.78
N ARG A 673 55.47 38.07 -20.68
CA ARG A 673 54.15 38.68 -20.41
C ARG A 673 53.02 37.65 -20.52
N PHE A 674 53.10 36.74 -21.48
CA PHE A 674 52.06 35.75 -21.73
C PHE A 674 51.97 34.71 -20.60
N GLN A 675 53.11 34.19 -20.12
CA GLN A 675 53.19 33.32 -18.95
C GLN A 675 52.72 34.03 -17.68
N LYS A 676 53.07 35.31 -17.48
CA LYS A 676 52.57 36.06 -16.32
C LYS A 676 51.05 36.28 -16.38
N GLN A 677 50.50 36.56 -17.57
CA GLN A 677 49.04 36.62 -17.76
C GLN A 677 48.37 35.25 -17.59
N ILE A 678 49.00 34.15 -18.02
CA ILE A 678 48.52 32.77 -17.81
C ILE A 678 48.53 32.42 -16.31
N GLU A 679 49.56 32.81 -15.57
CA GLU A 679 49.69 32.57 -14.14
C GLU A 679 48.66 33.41 -13.34
N GLU A 680 48.43 34.66 -13.74
CA GLU A 680 47.31 35.50 -13.26
C GLU A 680 45.94 34.89 -13.63
N LEU A 681 45.78 34.29 -14.82
CA LEU A 681 44.56 33.59 -15.25
C LEU A 681 44.29 32.31 -14.45
N HIS A 682 45.33 31.50 -14.21
CA HIS A 682 45.21 30.31 -13.36
C HIS A 682 44.88 30.69 -11.92
N LYS A 683 45.47 31.77 -11.40
CA LYS A 683 45.13 32.28 -10.06
C LYS A 683 43.70 32.78 -9.99
N ALA A 684 43.26 33.59 -10.97
CA ALA A 684 41.87 34.05 -11.07
C ALA A 684 40.88 32.89 -11.25
N SER A 685 41.25 31.84 -12.00
CA SER A 685 40.43 30.65 -12.19
C SER A 685 40.36 29.79 -10.92
N ALA A 686 41.42 29.72 -10.11
CA ALA A 686 41.41 29.05 -8.81
C ALA A 686 40.59 29.84 -7.77
N GLU A 687 40.71 31.17 -7.74
CA GLU A 687 39.86 32.05 -6.95
C GLU A 687 38.39 31.91 -7.36
N MET A 688 38.08 31.85 -8.66
CA MET A 688 36.73 31.60 -9.15
C MET A 688 36.24 30.17 -8.82
N GLY A 689 37.12 29.17 -8.77
CA GLY A 689 36.80 27.83 -8.27
C GLY A 689 36.34 27.84 -6.81
N MET A 690 37.09 28.52 -5.93
CA MET A 690 36.70 28.69 -4.52
C MET A 690 35.39 29.49 -4.36
N VAL A 691 35.16 30.51 -5.20
CA VAL A 691 33.89 31.26 -5.23
C VAL A 691 32.74 30.36 -5.69
N ILE A 692 32.95 29.47 -6.65
CA ILE A 692 31.95 28.49 -7.09
C ILE A 692 31.65 27.47 -5.99
N GLU A 693 32.65 26.91 -5.30
CA GLU A 693 32.41 26.00 -4.16
C GLU A 693 31.65 26.69 -3.01
N SER A 694 31.95 27.97 -2.75
CA SER A 694 31.21 28.81 -1.81
C SER A 694 29.76 29.03 -2.26
N GLN A 695 29.54 29.26 -3.56
CA GLN A 695 28.21 29.44 -4.14
C GLN A 695 27.40 28.14 -4.17
N ASP A 696 28.03 27.00 -4.50
CA ASP A 696 27.40 25.67 -4.47
C ASP A 696 26.96 25.32 -3.04
N ARG A 697 27.81 25.58 -2.01
CA ARG A 697 27.41 25.40 -0.61
C ARG A 697 26.26 26.32 -0.20
N ALA A 698 26.28 27.58 -0.64
CA ALA A 698 25.17 28.51 -0.39
C ALA A 698 23.88 28.08 -1.11
N TYR A 699 23.97 27.38 -2.25
CA TYR A 699 22.81 26.76 -2.90
C TYR A 699 22.32 25.51 -2.17
N GLU A 700 23.20 24.69 -1.60
CA GLU A 700 22.83 23.56 -0.74
C GLU A 700 22.11 24.05 0.52
N GLU A 701 22.65 25.05 1.23
CA GLU A 701 22.00 25.71 2.38
C GLU A 701 20.63 26.34 2.00
N LEU A 702 20.54 26.96 0.81
CA LEU A 702 19.28 27.52 0.31
C LEU A 702 18.29 26.41 -0.08
N GLN A 703 18.75 25.27 -0.59
CA GLN A 703 17.89 24.12 -0.86
C GLN A 703 17.36 23.50 0.44
N GLU A 704 18.20 23.30 1.46
CA GLU A 704 17.75 22.83 2.77
C GLU A 704 16.71 23.77 3.38
N ALA A 705 16.94 25.09 3.35
CA ALA A 705 15.97 26.09 3.80
C ALA A 705 14.67 26.07 2.97
N ASN A 706 14.74 25.76 1.68
CA ASN A 706 13.57 25.65 0.82
C ASN A 706 12.79 24.34 1.07
N GLU A 707 13.47 23.24 1.39
CA GLU A 707 12.85 21.99 1.86
C GLU A 707 12.17 22.18 3.22
N GLU A 708 12.77 22.95 4.14
CA GLU A 708 12.13 23.35 5.41
C GLU A 708 10.90 24.23 5.19
N ILE A 709 10.96 25.22 4.27
CA ILE A 709 9.80 26.04 3.88
C ILE A 709 8.69 25.19 3.23
N ILE A 710 9.03 24.20 2.41
CA ILE A 710 8.05 23.26 1.83
C ILE A 710 7.41 22.42 2.94
N SER A 711 8.19 21.86 3.87
CA SER A 711 7.66 21.12 5.02
C SER A 711 6.73 21.98 5.89
N ALA A 712 7.11 23.23 6.16
CA ALA A 712 6.26 24.18 6.88
C ALA A 712 4.99 24.52 6.07
N SER A 713 5.08 24.60 4.74
CA SER A 713 3.91 24.82 3.87
C SER A 713 2.98 23.61 3.83
N GLU A 714 3.49 22.38 3.90
CA GLU A 714 2.68 21.16 4.06
C GLU A 714 1.97 21.16 5.43
N GLU A 715 2.66 21.52 6.52
CA GLU A 715 2.04 21.69 7.83
C GLU A 715 0.96 22.79 7.82
N PHE A 716 1.22 23.96 7.24
CA PHE A 716 0.21 25.02 7.08
C PHE A 716 -0.97 24.59 6.21
N GLN A 717 -0.74 23.78 5.17
CA GLN A 717 -1.83 23.27 4.34
C GLN A 717 -2.69 22.28 5.13
N THR A 718 -2.10 21.32 5.85
CA THR A 718 -2.87 20.40 6.72
C THR A 718 -3.62 21.14 7.81
N LEU A 719 -3.03 22.17 8.42
CA LEU A 719 -3.71 23.03 9.39
C LEU A 719 -4.88 23.81 8.78
N ASN A 720 -4.75 24.24 7.52
CA ASN A 720 -5.81 24.94 6.80
C ASN A 720 -6.95 23.99 6.38
N GLU A 721 -6.63 22.75 6.00
CA GLU A 721 -7.62 21.67 5.76
C GLU A 721 -8.38 21.30 7.06
N GLU A 722 -7.70 21.25 8.21
CA GLU A 722 -8.34 21.10 9.54
C GLU A 722 -9.23 22.32 9.90
N LEU A 723 -8.84 23.53 9.50
CA LEU A 723 -9.62 24.75 9.73
C LEU A 723 -10.85 24.84 8.83
N GLU A 724 -10.73 24.43 7.57
CA GLU A 724 -11.82 24.40 6.60
C GLU A 724 -12.85 23.33 6.96
N THR A 725 -12.42 22.12 7.32
CA THR A 725 -13.32 21.07 7.86
C THR A 725 -13.99 21.50 9.17
N SER A 726 -13.26 22.14 10.09
CA SER A 726 -13.87 22.71 11.31
C SER A 726 -14.83 23.86 11.02
N LYS A 727 -14.67 24.59 9.91
CA LYS A 727 -15.62 25.63 9.46
C LYS A 727 -16.87 24.99 8.87
N GLU A 728 -16.74 23.96 8.04
CA GLU A 728 -17.87 23.19 7.50
C GLU A 728 -18.72 22.56 8.63
N GLU A 729 -18.10 21.98 9.66
CA GLU A 729 -18.81 21.49 10.86
C GLU A 729 -19.62 22.61 11.56
N ILE A 730 -19.07 23.82 11.65
CA ILE A 730 -19.74 24.97 12.27
C ILE A 730 -20.85 25.52 11.39
N GLU A 731 -20.68 25.55 10.07
CA GLU A 731 -21.73 26.00 9.15
C GLU A 731 -22.90 25.00 9.13
N ALA A 732 -22.63 23.69 9.06
CA ALA A 732 -23.65 22.65 9.13
C ALA A 732 -24.43 22.67 10.45
N THR A 733 -23.75 22.78 11.60
CA THR A 733 -24.45 22.88 12.91
C THR A 733 -25.24 24.18 13.07
N ASN A 734 -24.84 25.26 12.40
CA ASN A 734 -25.61 26.51 12.38
C ASN A 734 -26.85 26.41 11.47
N GLU A 735 -26.79 25.65 10.36
CA GLU A 735 -27.96 25.32 9.54
C GLU A 735 -28.96 24.41 10.27
N GLU A 736 -28.48 23.39 11.02
CA GLU A 736 -29.32 22.56 11.89
C GLU A 736 -29.99 23.36 13.01
N LEU A 737 -29.26 24.32 13.61
CA LEU A 737 -29.85 25.23 14.60
C LEU A 737 -30.86 26.20 13.99
N LEU A 738 -30.62 26.72 12.78
CA LEU A 738 -31.57 27.59 12.09
C LEU A 738 -32.84 26.84 11.70
N THR A 739 -32.73 25.61 11.20
CA THR A 739 -33.89 24.78 10.83
C THR A 739 -34.69 24.35 12.06
N THR A 740 -34.06 23.85 13.12
CA THR A 740 -34.79 23.52 14.37
C THR A 740 -35.41 24.75 15.04
N ASN A 741 -34.79 25.93 14.96
CA ASN A 741 -35.37 27.17 15.49
C ASN A 741 -36.54 27.68 14.61
N GLN A 742 -36.49 27.49 13.28
CA GLN A 742 -37.63 27.70 12.39
C GLN A 742 -38.79 26.74 12.70
N GLU A 743 -38.51 25.45 12.93
CA GLU A 743 -39.54 24.49 13.36
C GLU A 743 -40.17 24.89 14.70
N LEU A 744 -39.37 25.33 15.68
CA LEU A 744 -39.88 25.82 16.96
C LEU A 744 -40.72 27.10 16.82
N HIS A 745 -40.35 28.01 15.91
CA HIS A 745 -41.16 29.18 15.60
C HIS A 745 -42.50 28.79 14.96
N ILE A 746 -42.49 27.91 13.95
CA ILE A 746 -43.73 27.38 13.33
C ILE A 746 -44.63 26.70 14.37
N ARG A 747 -44.04 25.99 15.34
CA ARG A 747 -44.76 25.28 16.41
C ARG A 747 -45.26 26.20 17.54
N ASN A 748 -44.79 27.44 17.60
CA ASN A 748 -45.27 28.49 18.53
C ASN A 748 -46.26 29.47 17.85
N GLU A 749 -46.31 29.50 16.51
CA GLU A 749 -47.30 30.26 15.73
C GLU A 749 -48.57 29.44 15.40
N GLN A 750 -48.55 28.12 15.68
CA GLN A 750 -49.70 27.19 15.65
C GLN A 750 -50.34 27.03 17.03
#